data_AF-A0A3B0U538-F1
#
_entry.id   AF-A0A3B0U538-F1
#
_cell.length_a   1.000
_cell.length_b   1.000
_cell.length_c   1.000
_cell.angle_alpha   90.00
_cell.angle_beta   90.00
_cell.angle_gamma   90.00
#
_symmetry.space_group_name_H-M   'P 1'
#
loop_
_entity.id
_entity.type
_entity.pdbx_description
1 polymer ?
#
loop_
_entity_poly.entity_id
_entity_poly.type
_entity_poly.pdbx_seq_one_letter_code
_entity_poly.pdbx_strand_id
1 'polypeptide(L)'
;MSHLLDRLNFLARKNVGTFSKGHGVTTNESREWENSYRNRWQHDKIVRSTHGVNCTGSCSWKIYVKGGIVTWETQQTDYPRTRPDLPNHEPRGCARGASYSWYMYSANRVKHPLVRSRLLKLWRAARMTLAPVAAWASIVENKEKRDSYVKIRGHGGFVRASWDEVNEITASANAYTAKTYGPDRVFGFSPIPAMSMVSYAAGSRYLSLMGGVCMSFYDWYCDLPPSSPMTWGEQTDVPESADWYNAGFLMLWGSNVPQTRTPDAHFYTEARYKGAKSVVVSPDYSEAAKFSDMWLNPKAGTDAALAMAMGHVILREYHLDRQTPYFEDYCRKYTDMPMLVRLVKKDGHYIPERLLRASDFARDLNEKNNPEWKTVAFDGDSDKIVTPQGSIGFRWGEDGQWNLEEKEGKGKDVKLKLSFIADEDHDAVAEVAFPYFGNREHDHFEGTEHESILVRSVPAKQIKLSDGDTMVATVFDLFAANYGLDRGLGGENVANSFDENVPYTPAWAEKITGVPADSIITVAREFATNAEKTNGRSMVILGAGLNHWYHMDMNYRGIMNLLIMCGCVGQSGGGWSHYVGQEKLRPQTGWQPLAFGLDWARPPRHMNSTSAFYAHTDQWRYETLNVSEILSPTAPDGDWDATLIDYNVRAERMGWLPSAPQLKTNPLEIAAAAKKAKKDPKDYVADQLKSGKLKMSCEDPDDEANWPRNLFVWRSNLLGSSGKGHEYFLKHLLGTTHGVMGKDLGEEGRQRSKEVKWHDEAPEGKLDLLVTLDFRMSTTCVYSDIVLPTATWYEKNDLNTSDMHPFIHPLSSAADPAWEARSDWEIFKGLAKKFSEVAPEVLGVEQDTVLVPILHDTPGEMAQPFDVKDWKEGEIDPIPGKTMPNVVVVERDYPNLYKQFTALGPLLEKLGNGGKGIGWNTEHEVEALGNLSGRVTEEGVSKGRPKIESDIDATEVVLMLAPETNGEVAVKAWKALSKATGIDHTHLALPKEEEKIRFRDIVAQPRKIISSPTWSGLESEHVCYNACYTNVHELIPWRTLTGRQQLYQDHLWMRAFGEAFCVYRPPIDTKSITPEIEAKDNGNKQIVLNFITPHQKWGIHSTYSDNLLMLTLNRGGPVVWLSENDAAKAGIVDNDWVEAYNSNGALTARAVVSQRIKDGTLFMYHAQEKIVNTPGSETTGNRGGIHNSVTRAITKPTHMIGGYAQLSYGFNYYGTVGSNRDEFVVVRKMENIDWLEKPLAQKKEVVS
;
A
#
# COMPACT_ATOMS: atom_id res chain seq x y z
N MET A 1 3.40 -39.91 -50.56
CA MET A 1 4.50 -40.22 -51.50
C MET A 1 5.56 -41.03 -50.77
N SER A 2 6.29 -41.91 -51.45
CA SER A 2 7.34 -42.71 -50.82
C SER A 2 8.68 -42.00 -50.93
N HIS A 3 9.24 -41.53 -49.81
CA HIS A 3 10.58 -40.92 -49.77
C HIS A 3 11.68 -41.87 -50.29
N LEU A 4 11.45 -43.18 -50.26
CA LEU A 4 12.33 -44.17 -50.86
C LEU A 4 12.27 -44.12 -52.40
N LEU A 5 11.08 -44.01 -52.99
CA LEU A 5 10.92 -43.88 -54.44
C LEU A 5 11.44 -42.53 -54.97
N ASP A 6 11.26 -41.44 -54.21
CA ASP A 6 11.80 -40.12 -54.57
C ASP A 6 13.34 -40.09 -54.61
N ARG A 7 14.00 -40.90 -53.77
CA ARG A 7 15.46 -41.07 -53.77
C ARG A 7 15.95 -41.99 -54.89
N LEU A 8 15.12 -42.94 -55.34
CA LEU A 8 15.43 -43.87 -56.43
C LEU A 8 15.10 -43.31 -57.82
N ASN A 9 14.39 -42.18 -57.91
CA ASN A 9 14.09 -41.48 -59.16
C ASN A 9 15.33 -40.72 -59.68
N PHE A 10 16.37 -41.49 -60.05
CA PHE A 10 17.70 -41.03 -60.48
C PHE A 10 17.69 -40.13 -61.72
N LEU A 11 16.58 -40.13 -62.48
CA LEU A 11 16.39 -39.37 -63.72
C LEU A 11 15.72 -38.00 -63.50
N ALA A 12 15.15 -37.75 -62.31
CA ALA A 12 14.60 -36.44 -61.98
C ALA A 12 15.74 -35.47 -61.68
N ARG A 13 15.88 -34.39 -62.48
CA ARG A 13 16.83 -33.31 -62.21
C ARG A 13 16.42 -32.60 -60.91
N LYS A 14 17.11 -32.94 -59.81
CA LYS A 14 16.98 -32.23 -58.53
C LYS A 14 17.53 -30.81 -58.57
N ASN A 15 18.55 -30.58 -59.42
CA ASN A 15 19.14 -29.28 -59.68
C ASN A 15 18.41 -28.63 -60.86
N VAL A 16 17.67 -27.55 -60.60
CA VAL A 16 16.91 -26.82 -61.63
C VAL A 16 17.62 -25.55 -62.11
N GLY A 17 18.72 -25.18 -61.45
CA GLY A 17 19.59 -24.08 -61.88
C GLY A 17 20.84 -24.00 -61.00
N THR A 18 21.83 -23.26 -61.49
CA THR A 18 23.01 -22.87 -60.70
C THR A 18 23.05 -21.36 -60.60
N PHE A 19 23.46 -20.82 -59.47
CA PHE A 19 23.69 -19.39 -59.28
C PHE A 19 25.12 -19.14 -58.76
N SER A 20 25.54 -17.87 -58.73
CA SER A 20 26.90 -17.48 -58.29
C SER A 20 28.03 -18.25 -59.00
N LYS A 21 28.01 -18.27 -60.34
CA LYS A 21 29.03 -18.94 -61.17
C LYS A 21 29.24 -20.43 -60.84
N GLY A 22 28.17 -21.12 -60.46
CA GLY A 22 28.21 -22.55 -60.14
C GLY A 22 28.52 -22.86 -58.67
N HIS A 23 28.71 -21.84 -57.82
CA HIS A 23 28.90 -22.04 -56.37
C HIS A 23 27.61 -22.52 -55.69
N GLY A 24 26.46 -22.01 -56.14
CA GLY A 24 25.15 -22.36 -55.59
C GLY A 24 24.32 -23.17 -56.57
N VAL A 25 23.45 -24.02 -56.02
CA VAL A 25 22.48 -24.82 -56.77
C VAL A 25 21.08 -24.51 -56.26
N THR A 26 20.15 -24.27 -57.18
CA THR A 26 18.72 -24.19 -56.88
C THR A 26 18.10 -25.58 -57.04
N THR A 27 17.42 -26.05 -56.00
CA THR A 27 16.76 -27.38 -56.00
C THR A 27 15.24 -27.27 -55.96
N ASN A 28 14.55 -28.26 -56.51
CA ASN A 28 13.10 -28.45 -56.37
C ASN A 28 12.75 -29.62 -55.41
N GLU A 29 13.64 -29.93 -54.46
CA GLU A 29 13.41 -31.00 -53.49
C GLU A 29 12.22 -30.69 -52.57
N SER A 30 11.53 -31.75 -52.11
CA SER A 30 10.39 -31.61 -51.20
C SER A 30 10.82 -31.03 -49.86
N ARG A 31 10.08 -30.01 -49.41
CA ARG A 31 10.21 -29.37 -48.10
C ARG A 31 9.02 -29.66 -47.19
N GLU A 32 8.29 -30.76 -47.45
CA GLU A 32 7.09 -31.15 -46.68
C GLU A 32 7.36 -31.34 -45.19
N TRP A 33 8.59 -31.73 -44.80
CA TRP A 33 9.00 -31.89 -43.39
C TRP A 33 8.80 -30.61 -42.56
N GLU A 34 8.81 -29.44 -43.19
CA GLU A 34 8.55 -28.13 -42.55
C GLU A 34 7.13 -28.04 -41.95
N ASN A 35 6.19 -28.87 -42.41
CA ASN A 35 4.85 -28.94 -41.84
C ASN A 35 4.86 -29.33 -40.35
N SER A 36 5.91 -30.00 -39.86
CA SER A 36 6.05 -30.30 -38.43
C SER A 36 6.06 -29.02 -37.57
N TYR A 37 6.79 -27.99 -38.01
CA TYR A 37 6.85 -26.70 -37.31
C TYR A 37 5.60 -25.85 -37.56
N ARG A 38 5.06 -25.85 -38.80
CA ARG A 38 3.80 -25.15 -39.11
C ARG A 38 2.64 -25.67 -38.27
N ASN A 39 2.53 -26.99 -38.15
CA ASN A 39 1.49 -27.65 -37.37
C ASN A 39 1.69 -27.44 -35.86
N ARG A 40 2.93 -27.24 -35.38
CA ARG A 40 3.18 -26.83 -33.98
C ARG A 40 2.61 -25.44 -33.70
N TRP A 41 2.82 -24.48 -34.60
CA TRP A 41 2.36 -23.08 -34.44
C TRP A 41 0.84 -22.90 -34.59
N GLN A 42 0.21 -23.68 -35.48
CA GLN A 42 -1.24 -23.69 -35.63
C GLN A 42 -1.94 -23.99 -34.30
N HIS A 43 -3.09 -23.38 -34.07
CA HIS A 43 -3.85 -23.44 -32.81
C HIS A 43 -5.35 -23.38 -33.12
N ASP A 44 -6.17 -23.76 -32.14
CA ASP A 44 -7.62 -23.87 -32.29
C ASP A 44 -8.28 -22.50 -32.18
N LYS A 45 -7.85 -21.69 -31.21
CA LYS A 45 -8.35 -20.33 -30.96
C LYS A 45 -7.36 -19.50 -30.15
N ILE A 46 -7.60 -18.19 -30.13
CA ILE A 46 -6.96 -17.23 -29.24
C ILE A 46 -8.03 -16.59 -28.37
N VAL A 47 -7.77 -16.46 -27.07
CA VAL A 47 -8.65 -15.78 -26.11
C VAL A 47 -7.91 -14.61 -25.47
N ARG A 48 -8.58 -13.47 -25.26
CA ARG A 48 -8.00 -12.34 -24.52
C ARG A 48 -8.07 -12.62 -23.03
N SER A 49 -6.93 -12.53 -22.34
CA SER A 49 -6.91 -12.46 -20.87
C SER A 49 -5.76 -11.57 -20.40
N THR A 50 -5.55 -11.48 -19.09
CA THR A 50 -4.48 -10.75 -18.43
C THR A 50 -3.99 -11.54 -17.21
N HIS A 51 -3.12 -10.95 -16.41
CA HIS A 51 -2.52 -11.56 -15.23
C HIS A 51 -3.01 -10.86 -13.96
N GLY A 52 -3.72 -11.59 -13.10
CA GLY A 52 -4.17 -11.11 -11.79
C GLY A 52 -3.06 -11.15 -10.73
N VAL A 53 -1.96 -10.44 -10.99
CA VAL A 53 -0.77 -10.35 -10.13
C VAL A 53 -0.34 -8.91 -9.92
N ASN A 54 0.14 -8.60 -8.73
CA ASN A 54 0.51 -7.25 -8.30
C ASN A 54 1.83 -6.78 -8.95
N CYS A 55 1.78 -6.40 -10.23
CA CYS A 55 2.95 -6.01 -11.01
C CYS A 55 2.87 -4.63 -11.66
N THR A 56 1.75 -3.93 -11.52
CA THR A 56 1.35 -2.70 -12.27
C THR A 56 1.26 -2.88 -13.80
N GLY A 57 1.73 -4.00 -14.34
CA GLY A 57 1.84 -4.16 -15.79
C GLY A 57 0.50 -4.11 -16.53
N SER A 58 -0.58 -4.67 -15.95
CA SER A 58 -1.92 -4.70 -16.56
C SER A 58 -1.87 -5.06 -18.07
N CYS A 59 -1.11 -6.09 -18.41
CA CYS A 59 -0.84 -6.45 -19.80
C CYS A 59 -1.92 -7.40 -20.35
N SER A 60 -2.47 -7.13 -21.51
CA SER A 60 -3.44 -7.97 -22.21
C SER A 60 -2.68 -8.97 -23.08
N TRP A 61 -3.09 -10.24 -23.05
CA TRP A 61 -2.43 -11.36 -23.72
C TRP A 61 -3.39 -12.14 -24.60
N LYS A 62 -2.82 -12.72 -25.67
CA LYS A 62 -3.39 -13.72 -26.55
C LYS A 62 -3.10 -15.10 -25.95
N ILE A 63 -4.13 -15.79 -25.48
CA ILE A 63 -4.01 -17.11 -24.86
C ILE A 63 -4.31 -18.16 -25.92
N TYR A 64 -3.33 -18.99 -26.26
CA TYR A 64 -3.42 -19.96 -27.35
C TYR A 64 -3.93 -21.29 -26.83
N VAL A 65 -5.07 -21.73 -27.37
CA VAL A 65 -5.64 -23.05 -27.11
C VAL A 65 -5.32 -23.95 -28.31
N LYS A 66 -4.75 -25.13 -28.05
CA LYS A 66 -4.41 -26.12 -29.09
C LYS A 66 -4.67 -27.53 -28.56
N GLY A 67 -5.46 -28.31 -29.30
CA GLY A 67 -5.91 -29.62 -28.83
C GLY A 67 -6.80 -29.52 -27.59
N GLY A 68 -7.56 -28.42 -27.45
CA GLY A 68 -8.44 -28.18 -26.32
C GLY A 68 -7.76 -27.80 -25.00
N ILE A 69 -6.44 -27.60 -24.97
CA ILE A 69 -5.68 -27.16 -23.79
C ILE A 69 -4.96 -25.83 -24.05
N VAL A 70 -4.73 -25.06 -22.99
CA VAL A 70 -3.87 -23.86 -23.08
C VAL A 70 -2.42 -24.29 -23.31
N THR A 71 -1.72 -23.67 -24.25
CA THR A 71 -0.37 -24.10 -24.63
C THR A 71 0.71 -23.04 -24.45
N TRP A 72 0.45 -21.81 -24.86
CA TRP A 72 1.34 -20.66 -24.67
C TRP A 72 0.55 -19.35 -24.77
N GLU A 73 1.22 -18.24 -24.53
CA GLU A 73 0.70 -16.88 -24.62
C GLU A 73 1.65 -15.98 -25.41
N THR A 74 1.09 -14.99 -26.11
CA THR A 74 1.83 -13.83 -26.65
C THR A 74 1.07 -12.56 -26.32
N GLN A 75 1.71 -11.40 -26.31
CA GLN A 75 1.02 -10.16 -25.98
C GLN A 75 -0.06 -9.81 -27.01
N GLN A 76 -1.12 -9.17 -26.52
CA GLN A 76 -1.98 -8.37 -27.38
C GLN A 76 -1.27 -7.08 -27.76
N THR A 77 -1.59 -6.57 -28.95
CA THR A 77 -0.92 -5.39 -29.52
C THR A 77 -1.94 -4.36 -30.02
N ASP A 78 -3.18 -4.49 -29.58
CA ASP A 78 -4.34 -3.77 -30.10
C ASP A 78 -4.96 -2.80 -29.08
N TYR A 79 -4.18 -2.40 -28.07
CA TYR A 79 -4.52 -1.27 -27.23
C TYR A 79 -4.91 -0.06 -28.09
N PRO A 80 -5.93 0.73 -27.69
CA PRO A 80 -6.19 2.01 -28.34
C PRO A 80 -4.89 2.82 -28.41
N ARG A 81 -4.56 3.28 -29.62
CA ARG A 81 -3.30 4.00 -29.86
C ARG A 81 -3.28 5.30 -29.08
N THR A 82 -2.08 5.69 -28.65
CA THR A 82 -1.83 7.02 -28.08
C THR A 82 -1.87 8.07 -29.20
N ARG A 83 -1.71 9.35 -28.82
CA ARG A 83 -1.56 10.45 -29.76
C ARG A 83 -0.37 10.22 -30.70
N PRO A 84 -0.36 10.80 -31.92
CA PRO A 84 0.74 10.62 -32.87
C PRO A 84 2.13 11.04 -32.38
N ASP A 85 2.20 11.96 -31.41
CA ASP A 85 3.45 12.44 -30.81
C ASP A 85 4.01 11.53 -29.70
N LEU A 86 3.25 10.51 -29.30
CA LEU A 86 3.62 9.54 -28.27
C LEU A 86 3.89 8.16 -28.87
N PRO A 87 4.82 7.38 -28.30
CA PRO A 87 4.87 5.95 -28.58
C PRO A 87 3.59 5.28 -28.05
N ASN A 88 3.22 4.16 -28.67
CA ASN A 88 2.08 3.35 -28.21
C ASN A 88 2.51 2.43 -27.07
N HIS A 89 1.55 1.91 -26.32
CA HIS A 89 1.81 0.96 -25.23
C HIS A 89 2.21 -0.45 -25.71
N GLU A 90 1.91 -0.83 -26.95
CA GLU A 90 2.20 -2.18 -27.44
C GLU A 90 3.72 -2.46 -27.47
N PRO A 91 4.17 -3.70 -27.19
CA PRO A 91 3.39 -4.89 -26.84
C PRO A 91 3.12 -5.03 -25.33
N ARG A 92 3.67 -4.17 -24.47
CA ARG A 92 3.77 -4.43 -23.02
C ARG A 92 4.37 -5.83 -22.74
N GLY A 93 3.92 -6.47 -21.67
CA GLY A 93 4.34 -7.80 -21.25
C GLY A 93 5.67 -7.83 -20.50
N CYS A 94 5.99 -8.99 -19.95
CA CYS A 94 7.27 -9.24 -19.27
C CYS A 94 7.59 -10.74 -19.27
N ALA A 95 8.84 -11.09 -18.95
CA ALA A 95 9.29 -12.49 -18.91
C ALA A 95 8.47 -13.37 -17.94
N ARG A 96 7.99 -12.80 -16.82
CA ARG A 96 7.14 -13.51 -15.86
C ARG A 96 5.81 -13.88 -16.50
N GLY A 97 5.11 -12.88 -17.03
CA GLY A 97 3.82 -13.06 -17.69
C GLY A 97 3.87 -14.04 -18.88
N ALA A 98 4.97 -14.04 -19.63
CA ALA A 98 5.20 -14.97 -20.74
C ALA A 98 5.40 -16.44 -20.31
N SER A 99 5.51 -16.71 -19.01
CA SER A 99 5.72 -18.05 -18.46
C SER A 99 4.48 -18.60 -17.73
N TYR A 100 3.36 -17.87 -17.71
CA TYR A 100 2.23 -18.19 -16.86
C TYR A 100 1.52 -19.49 -17.27
N SER A 101 1.42 -19.77 -18.57
CA SER A 101 0.83 -21.01 -19.11
C SER A 101 1.44 -22.28 -18.51
N TRP A 102 2.67 -22.24 -17.99
CA TRP A 102 3.29 -23.34 -17.27
C TRP A 102 2.43 -23.83 -16.09
N TYR A 103 1.82 -22.92 -15.32
CA TYR A 103 1.06 -23.27 -14.12
C TYR A 103 -0.18 -24.12 -14.41
N MET A 104 -0.78 -23.95 -15.60
CA MET A 104 -2.04 -24.60 -16.00
C MET A 104 -2.03 -26.09 -15.67
N TYR A 105 -0.93 -26.78 -15.99
CA TYR A 105 -0.79 -28.22 -15.83
C TYR A 105 0.51 -28.63 -15.14
N SER A 106 1.18 -27.69 -14.46
CA SER A 106 2.42 -27.94 -13.73
C SER A 106 2.27 -28.98 -12.61
N ALA A 107 3.41 -29.51 -12.16
CA ALA A 107 3.46 -30.41 -11.01
C ALA A 107 2.99 -29.73 -9.70
N ASN A 108 3.02 -28.40 -9.62
CA ASN A 108 2.65 -27.65 -8.41
C ASN A 108 1.20 -27.13 -8.41
N ARG A 109 0.41 -27.44 -9.45
CA ARG A 109 -1.01 -27.04 -9.56
C ARG A 109 -1.84 -27.67 -8.45
N VAL A 110 -2.62 -26.87 -7.73
CA VAL A 110 -3.65 -27.35 -6.80
C VAL A 110 -4.88 -27.79 -7.60
N LYS A 111 -5.25 -29.07 -7.50
CA LYS A 111 -6.26 -29.71 -8.36
C LYS A 111 -7.60 -29.96 -7.65
N HIS A 112 -7.55 -30.15 -6.35
CA HIS A 112 -8.66 -30.57 -5.50
C HIS A 112 -8.66 -29.77 -4.20
N PRO A 113 -9.81 -29.62 -3.53
CA PRO A 113 -9.83 -29.18 -2.15
C PRO A 113 -8.98 -30.11 -1.28
N LEU A 114 -8.06 -29.55 -0.51
CA LEU A 114 -7.18 -30.29 0.39
C LEU A 114 -7.43 -29.87 1.83
N VAL A 115 -7.44 -30.83 2.73
CA VAL A 115 -7.59 -30.60 4.18
C VAL A 115 -6.47 -31.32 4.92
N ARG A 116 -5.94 -30.71 5.98
CA ARG A 116 -5.03 -31.38 6.90
C ARG A 116 -5.69 -32.64 7.45
N SER A 117 -5.08 -33.79 7.25
CA SER A 117 -5.70 -35.09 7.58
C SER A 117 -6.14 -35.23 9.04
N ARG A 118 -5.43 -34.61 9.99
CA ARG A 118 -5.79 -34.61 11.41
C ARG A 118 -7.11 -33.88 11.65
N LEU A 119 -7.28 -32.69 11.08
CA LEU A 119 -8.54 -31.93 11.16
C LEU A 119 -9.69 -32.72 10.52
N LEU A 120 -9.46 -33.29 9.33
CA LEU A 120 -10.50 -34.01 8.61
C LEU A 120 -11.01 -35.25 9.36
N LYS A 121 -10.11 -35.99 10.03
CA LYS A 121 -10.48 -37.14 10.87
C LYS A 121 -11.36 -36.71 12.04
N LEU A 122 -10.98 -35.64 12.74
CA LEU A 122 -11.75 -35.09 13.86
C LEU A 122 -13.13 -34.61 13.40
N TRP A 123 -13.18 -33.89 12.28
CA TRP A 123 -14.42 -33.40 11.68
C TRP A 123 -15.37 -34.54 11.35
N ARG A 124 -14.92 -35.55 10.58
CA ARG A 124 -15.74 -36.70 10.20
C ARG A 124 -16.24 -37.45 11.42
N ALA A 125 -15.41 -37.62 12.45
CA ALA A 125 -15.80 -38.28 13.68
C ALA A 125 -16.92 -37.51 14.41
N ALA A 126 -16.77 -36.19 14.56
CA ALA A 126 -17.78 -35.34 15.20
C ALA A 126 -19.10 -35.28 14.41
N ARG A 127 -19.02 -35.18 13.08
CA ARG A 127 -20.18 -35.09 12.19
C ARG A 127 -21.04 -36.36 12.11
N MET A 128 -20.56 -37.50 12.62
CA MET A 128 -21.40 -38.71 12.73
C MET A 128 -22.56 -38.53 13.73
N THR A 129 -22.39 -37.68 14.74
CA THR A 129 -23.35 -37.55 15.86
C THR A 129 -23.81 -36.13 16.14
N LEU A 130 -23.12 -35.11 15.64
CA LEU A 130 -23.40 -33.70 15.93
C LEU A 130 -23.79 -32.93 14.66
N ALA A 131 -24.63 -31.90 14.83
CA ALA A 131 -24.89 -30.90 13.81
C ALA A 131 -23.59 -30.14 13.43
N PRO A 132 -23.52 -29.50 12.24
CA PRO A 132 -22.27 -28.93 11.73
C PRO A 132 -21.57 -27.94 12.68
N VAL A 133 -22.28 -26.97 13.25
CA VAL A 133 -21.67 -25.95 14.13
C VAL A 133 -21.28 -26.58 15.48
N ALA A 134 -22.14 -27.43 16.04
CA ALA A 134 -21.83 -28.21 17.24
C ALA A 134 -20.63 -29.17 17.06
N ALA A 135 -20.48 -29.75 15.86
CA ALA A 135 -19.33 -30.60 15.53
C ALA A 135 -18.02 -29.81 15.57
N TRP A 136 -18.01 -28.60 15.00
CA TRP A 136 -16.86 -27.70 15.06
C TRP A 136 -16.52 -27.32 16.51
N ALA A 137 -17.53 -26.89 17.29
CA ALA A 137 -17.36 -26.56 18.71
C ALA A 137 -16.69 -27.70 19.49
N SER A 138 -17.12 -28.95 19.27
CA SER A 138 -16.56 -30.15 19.94
C SER A 138 -15.08 -30.44 19.64
N ILE A 139 -14.53 -29.78 18.61
CA ILE A 139 -13.13 -29.87 18.19
C ILE A 139 -12.33 -28.71 18.77
N VAL A 140 -12.78 -27.46 18.56
CA VAL A 140 -12.00 -26.27 18.95
C VAL A 140 -12.04 -25.97 20.44
N GLU A 141 -13.11 -26.33 21.14
CA GLU A 141 -13.21 -26.17 22.61
C GLU A 141 -12.41 -27.25 23.36
N ASN A 142 -11.97 -28.31 22.68
CA ASN A 142 -11.08 -29.31 23.24
C ASN A 142 -9.63 -29.01 22.83
N LYS A 143 -8.83 -28.56 23.81
CA LYS A 143 -7.44 -28.18 23.59
C LYS A 143 -6.59 -29.27 22.93
N GLU A 144 -6.73 -30.54 23.32
CA GLU A 144 -5.96 -31.63 22.75
C GLU A 144 -6.29 -31.86 21.27
N LYS A 145 -7.59 -31.87 20.92
CA LYS A 145 -8.04 -32.00 19.54
C LYS A 145 -7.56 -30.83 18.70
N ARG A 146 -7.71 -29.59 19.20
CA ARG A 146 -7.26 -28.38 18.54
C ARG A 146 -5.75 -28.39 18.29
N ASP A 147 -4.96 -28.60 19.35
CA ASP A 147 -3.50 -28.68 19.28
C ASP A 147 -3.04 -29.76 18.28
N SER A 148 -3.77 -30.86 18.16
CA SER A 148 -3.40 -31.97 17.28
C SER A 148 -3.24 -31.57 15.81
N TYR A 149 -4.02 -30.61 15.30
CA TYR A 149 -3.91 -30.15 13.90
C TYR A 149 -3.20 -28.79 13.78
N VAL A 150 -3.36 -27.90 14.76
CA VAL A 150 -2.73 -26.56 14.77
C VAL A 150 -1.21 -26.68 14.84
N LYS A 151 -0.66 -27.50 15.75
CA LYS A 151 0.79 -27.66 15.96
C LYS A 151 1.52 -28.38 14.82
N ILE A 152 0.80 -28.90 13.83
CA ILE A 152 1.37 -29.64 12.69
C ILE A 152 1.29 -28.85 11.37
N ARG A 153 0.77 -27.62 11.40
CA ARG A 153 0.77 -26.71 10.24
C ARG A 153 2.19 -26.56 9.70
N GLY A 154 2.37 -26.76 8.38
CA GLY A 154 3.67 -26.72 7.71
C GLY A 154 4.40 -28.07 7.59
N HIS A 155 3.92 -29.14 8.24
CA HIS A 155 4.58 -30.46 8.28
C HIS A 155 3.91 -31.51 7.36
N GLY A 156 3.25 -31.08 6.29
CA GLY A 156 2.59 -31.96 5.32
C GLY A 156 1.27 -32.58 5.82
N GLY A 157 0.91 -33.76 5.29
CA GLY A 157 -0.29 -34.50 5.71
C GLY A 157 -1.62 -34.00 5.16
N PHE A 158 -1.61 -33.31 4.02
CA PHE A 158 -2.82 -32.96 3.27
C PHE A 158 -3.44 -34.18 2.59
N VAL A 159 -4.76 -34.23 2.59
CA VAL A 159 -5.56 -35.25 1.88
C VAL A 159 -6.64 -34.57 1.06
N ARG A 160 -7.01 -35.20 -0.06
CA ARG A 160 -8.13 -34.75 -0.91
C ARG A 160 -9.45 -34.82 -0.14
N ALA A 161 -10.22 -33.75 -0.21
CA ALA A 161 -11.60 -33.63 0.28
C ALA A 161 -12.54 -33.25 -0.88
N SER A 162 -13.84 -33.09 -0.59
CA SER A 162 -14.82 -32.57 -1.54
C SER A 162 -15.15 -31.10 -1.24
N TRP A 163 -15.69 -30.39 -2.24
CA TRP A 163 -16.19 -29.02 -2.06
C TRP A 163 -17.27 -28.92 -0.96
N ASP A 164 -18.17 -29.89 -0.88
CA ASP A 164 -19.23 -29.89 0.14
C ASP A 164 -18.66 -30.01 1.55
N GLU A 165 -17.65 -30.88 1.74
CA GLU A 165 -17.01 -31.11 3.04
C GLU A 165 -16.23 -29.87 3.50
N VAL A 166 -15.42 -29.26 2.62
CA VAL A 166 -14.64 -28.06 2.98
C VAL A 166 -15.53 -26.83 3.20
N ASN A 167 -16.60 -26.69 2.42
CA ASN A 167 -17.57 -25.61 2.61
C ASN A 167 -18.32 -25.78 3.94
N GLU A 168 -18.73 -27.00 4.29
CA GLU A 168 -19.44 -27.27 5.56
C GLU A 168 -18.53 -26.99 6.77
N ILE A 169 -17.27 -27.46 6.75
CA ILE A 169 -16.28 -27.17 7.81
C ILE A 169 -16.09 -25.66 7.97
N THR A 170 -15.80 -24.97 6.87
CA THR A 170 -15.46 -23.54 6.88
C THR A 170 -16.65 -22.69 7.32
N ALA A 171 -17.85 -22.98 6.78
CA ALA A 171 -19.07 -22.29 7.17
C ALA A 171 -19.41 -22.50 8.64
N SER A 172 -19.25 -23.73 9.16
CA SER A 172 -19.51 -24.07 10.56
C SER A 172 -18.54 -23.36 11.49
N ALA A 173 -17.25 -23.30 11.13
CA ALA A 173 -16.24 -22.55 11.87
C ALA A 173 -16.56 -21.06 11.94
N ASN A 174 -17.02 -20.46 10.84
CA ASN A 174 -17.40 -19.05 10.80
C ASN A 174 -18.66 -18.77 11.62
N ALA A 175 -19.69 -19.61 11.53
CA ALA A 175 -20.92 -19.46 12.31
C ALA A 175 -20.66 -19.61 13.82
N TYR A 176 -19.85 -20.59 14.22
CA TYR A 176 -19.40 -20.77 15.60
C TYR A 176 -18.64 -19.54 16.11
N THR A 177 -17.67 -19.05 15.33
CA THR A 177 -16.83 -17.90 15.71
C THR A 177 -17.68 -16.64 15.86
N ALA A 178 -18.54 -16.36 14.89
CA ALA A 178 -19.43 -15.20 14.92
C ALA A 178 -20.40 -15.23 16.11
N LYS A 179 -20.93 -16.41 16.43
CA LYS A 179 -21.83 -16.59 17.59
C LYS A 179 -21.11 -16.44 18.92
N THR A 180 -19.96 -17.07 19.08
CA THR A 180 -19.30 -17.24 20.38
C THR A 180 -18.46 -16.01 20.75
N TYR A 181 -17.73 -15.46 19.78
CA TYR A 181 -16.75 -14.38 20.02
C TYR A 181 -17.13 -13.08 19.32
N GLY A 182 -17.72 -13.18 18.14
CA GLY A 182 -18.12 -12.04 17.33
C GLY A 182 -17.72 -12.21 15.87
N PRO A 183 -18.48 -11.63 14.92
CA PRO A 183 -18.17 -11.72 13.50
C PRO A 183 -16.81 -11.09 13.16
N ASP A 184 -16.33 -10.14 13.96
CA ASP A 184 -15.02 -9.50 13.85
C ASP A 184 -13.84 -10.36 14.33
N ARG A 185 -14.06 -11.65 14.68
CA ARG A 185 -13.03 -12.67 14.84
C ARG A 185 -12.80 -13.52 13.59
N VAL A 186 -13.53 -13.25 12.51
CA VAL A 186 -13.31 -13.82 11.17
C VAL A 186 -12.66 -12.78 10.26
N PHE A 187 -11.45 -13.06 9.81
CA PHE A 187 -10.59 -12.16 9.05
C PHE A 187 -10.42 -12.65 7.61
N GLY A 188 -10.21 -11.71 6.69
CA GLY A 188 -9.78 -12.00 5.34
C GLY A 188 -8.65 -11.09 4.89
N PHE A 189 -7.59 -11.69 4.37
CA PHE A 189 -6.46 -11.01 3.76
C PHE A 189 -6.43 -11.28 2.25
N SER A 190 -6.72 -10.23 1.48
CA SER A 190 -6.56 -10.21 0.02
C SER A 190 -6.09 -8.83 -0.41
N PRO A 191 -4.99 -8.73 -1.17
CA PRO A 191 -4.40 -7.44 -1.52
C PRO A 191 -4.87 -6.96 -2.91
N ILE A 192 -4.72 -5.67 -3.19
CA ILE A 192 -4.63 -5.15 -4.57
C ILE A 192 -5.82 -5.56 -5.45
N PRO A 193 -7.00 -4.94 -5.30
CA PRO A 193 -8.18 -5.31 -6.06
C PRO A 193 -8.04 -5.01 -7.56
N ALA A 194 -7.24 -4.00 -7.95
CA ALA A 194 -7.10 -3.57 -9.34
C ALA A 194 -6.57 -4.65 -10.30
N MET A 195 -5.87 -5.69 -9.79
CA MET A 195 -5.37 -6.78 -10.64
C MET A 195 -6.43 -7.84 -10.98
N SER A 196 -7.51 -7.93 -10.19
CA SER A 196 -8.63 -8.87 -10.38
C SER A 196 -9.77 -8.49 -9.43
N MET A 197 -10.60 -7.56 -9.89
CA MET A 197 -11.57 -6.80 -9.08
C MET A 197 -12.65 -7.69 -8.45
N VAL A 198 -13.25 -8.58 -9.24
CA VAL A 198 -14.31 -9.51 -8.81
C VAL A 198 -13.73 -10.62 -7.95
N SER A 199 -12.52 -11.09 -8.26
CA SER A 199 -11.83 -12.09 -7.43
C SER A 199 -11.48 -11.56 -6.04
N TYR A 200 -11.14 -10.28 -5.91
CA TYR A 200 -11.07 -9.63 -4.59
C TYR A 200 -12.46 -9.56 -3.97
N ALA A 201 -13.42 -8.99 -4.70
CA ALA A 201 -14.77 -8.71 -4.22
C ALA A 201 -15.48 -9.96 -3.68
N ALA A 202 -15.22 -11.13 -4.24
CA ALA A 202 -15.79 -12.40 -3.81
C ALA A 202 -15.63 -12.66 -2.30
N GLY A 203 -14.40 -12.59 -1.79
CA GLY A 203 -14.13 -12.84 -0.37
C GLY A 203 -14.53 -11.68 0.52
N SER A 204 -14.25 -10.45 0.09
CA SER A 204 -14.59 -9.26 0.88
C SER A 204 -16.11 -9.05 1.00
N ARG A 205 -16.90 -9.43 -0.02
CA ARG A 205 -18.36 -9.33 0.00
C ARG A 205 -18.95 -10.34 0.97
N TYR A 206 -18.45 -11.58 0.93
CA TYR A 206 -18.83 -12.62 1.89
C TYR A 206 -18.55 -12.17 3.34
N LEU A 207 -17.33 -11.68 3.60
CA LEU A 207 -16.94 -11.20 4.92
C LEU A 207 -17.79 -10.00 5.35
N SER A 208 -17.96 -9.00 4.49
CA SER A 208 -18.66 -7.76 4.86
C SER A 208 -20.15 -7.98 5.16
N LEU A 209 -20.82 -8.86 4.41
CA LEU A 209 -22.21 -9.24 4.68
C LEU A 209 -22.33 -9.95 6.05
N MET A 210 -21.41 -10.86 6.34
CA MET A 210 -21.34 -11.57 7.64
C MET A 210 -20.85 -10.68 8.80
N GLY A 211 -20.17 -9.57 8.53
CA GLY A 211 -19.53 -8.71 9.53
C GLY A 211 -18.07 -9.07 9.86
N GLY A 212 -17.44 -9.91 9.06
CA GLY A 212 -16.00 -10.20 9.12
C GLY A 212 -15.13 -9.02 8.72
N VAL A 213 -13.84 -9.14 9.02
CA VAL A 213 -12.84 -8.08 8.86
C VAL A 213 -12.14 -8.17 7.51
N CYS A 214 -12.18 -7.09 6.74
CA CYS A 214 -11.40 -6.90 5.52
C CYS A 214 -10.08 -6.19 5.84
N MET A 215 -8.98 -6.92 5.71
CA MET A 215 -7.63 -6.47 6.02
C MET A 215 -7.03 -5.64 4.88
N SER A 216 -6.37 -4.53 5.20
CA SER A 216 -5.70 -3.65 4.23
C SER A 216 -4.43 -4.30 3.68
N PHE A 217 -3.85 -3.68 2.66
CA PHE A 217 -2.65 -4.19 2.01
C PHE A 217 -1.64 -3.12 1.65
N TYR A 218 -2.07 -1.91 1.30
CA TYR A 218 -1.17 -0.90 0.72
C TYR A 218 -0.17 -0.37 1.76
N ASP A 219 -0.70 -0.05 2.95
CA ASP A 219 0.07 0.26 4.16
C ASP A 219 0.95 -0.92 4.59
N TRP A 220 0.38 -2.12 4.71
CA TRP A 220 1.09 -3.32 5.13
C TRP A 220 2.24 -3.71 4.21
N TYR A 221 2.08 -3.52 2.91
CA TYR A 221 3.11 -3.81 1.93
C TYR A 221 4.23 -2.79 1.95
N CYS A 222 4.02 -1.65 2.64
CA CYS A 222 4.87 -0.48 2.57
C CYS A 222 4.86 0.17 1.19
N ASP A 223 3.76 -0.06 0.45
CA ASP A 223 3.52 0.52 -0.87
C ASP A 223 2.84 1.91 -0.71
N LEU A 224 2.02 2.11 0.33
CA LEU A 224 1.55 3.42 0.75
C LEU A 224 2.75 4.32 1.08
N PRO A 225 2.85 5.51 0.47
CA PRO A 225 3.76 6.56 0.94
C PRO A 225 2.97 7.51 1.85
N PRO A 226 3.10 7.45 3.20
CA PRO A 226 2.33 8.32 4.11
C PRO A 226 2.51 9.82 3.84
N SER A 227 3.61 10.20 3.19
CA SER A 227 3.86 11.55 2.67
C SER A 227 2.84 12.04 1.64
N SER A 228 2.16 11.15 0.91
CA SER A 228 1.12 11.54 -0.06
C SER A 228 -0.15 12.03 0.67
N PRO A 229 -0.73 11.28 1.63
CA PRO A 229 -1.77 11.80 2.49
C PRO A 229 -1.36 13.09 3.23
N MET A 230 -0.15 13.13 3.79
CA MET A 230 0.36 14.34 4.47
C MET A 230 0.36 15.57 3.55
N THR A 231 0.87 15.45 2.33
CA THR A 231 1.07 16.59 1.41
C THR A 231 -0.19 16.96 0.63
N TRP A 232 -1.02 15.98 0.25
CA TRP A 232 -2.09 16.18 -0.74
C TRP A 232 -3.48 15.73 -0.29
N GLY A 233 -3.58 15.06 0.86
CA GLY A 233 -4.81 14.38 1.25
C GLY A 233 -5.26 13.35 0.21
N GLU A 234 -4.31 12.59 -0.34
CA GLU A 234 -4.54 11.55 -1.33
C GLU A 234 -3.77 10.29 -0.95
N GLN A 235 -4.39 9.11 -1.09
CA GLN A 235 -3.73 7.82 -0.83
C GLN A 235 -2.51 7.69 -1.73
N THR A 236 -2.76 7.71 -3.04
CA THR A 236 -1.77 7.76 -4.12
C THR A 236 -2.52 8.15 -5.38
N ASP A 237 -1.95 9.07 -6.15
CA ASP A 237 -2.36 9.32 -7.53
C ASP A 237 -1.12 9.77 -8.30
N VAL A 238 -0.87 9.15 -9.45
CA VAL A 238 0.37 9.34 -10.21
C VAL A 238 0.12 9.50 -11.70
N PRO A 239 1.03 10.17 -12.44
CA PRO A 239 0.99 10.20 -13.90
C PRO A 239 1.01 8.79 -14.51
N GLU A 240 0.42 8.63 -15.69
CA GLU A 240 0.57 7.40 -16.48
C GLU A 240 2.00 7.30 -17.07
N SER A 241 2.45 6.12 -17.49
CA SER A 241 3.79 5.96 -18.06
C SER A 241 3.97 6.72 -19.37
N ALA A 242 2.89 6.90 -20.14
CA ALA A 242 2.93 7.69 -21.36
C ALA A 242 3.31 9.16 -21.09
N ASP A 243 3.03 9.67 -19.88
CA ASP A 243 3.39 11.03 -19.50
C ASP A 243 4.88 11.21 -19.23
N TRP A 244 5.64 10.12 -18.99
CA TRP A 244 7.11 10.19 -18.90
C TRP A 244 7.73 10.70 -20.20
N TYR A 245 7.10 10.41 -21.34
CA TYR A 245 7.53 10.89 -22.66
C TYR A 245 7.31 12.40 -22.86
N ASN A 246 6.56 13.03 -21.95
CA ASN A 246 6.41 14.47 -21.89
C ASN A 246 7.45 15.13 -20.99
N ALA A 247 8.26 14.41 -20.23
CA ALA A 247 9.29 15.04 -19.40
C ALA A 247 10.48 15.55 -20.24
N GLY A 248 11.05 16.69 -19.82
CA GLY A 248 12.35 17.18 -20.31
C GLY A 248 13.53 16.73 -19.43
N PHE A 249 13.24 16.37 -18.17
CA PHE A 249 14.21 15.85 -17.23
C PHE A 249 13.57 14.74 -16.39
N LEU A 250 14.19 13.56 -16.38
CA LEU A 250 13.71 12.37 -15.67
C LEU A 250 14.74 11.93 -14.63
N MET A 251 14.30 11.85 -13.38
CA MET A 251 15.10 11.27 -12.31
C MET A 251 14.46 9.98 -11.82
N LEU A 252 15.18 8.86 -11.91
CA LEU A 252 14.72 7.56 -11.43
C LEU A 252 15.39 7.30 -10.08
N TRP A 253 14.64 7.48 -9.00
CA TRP A 253 15.20 7.47 -7.65
C TRP A 253 14.61 6.32 -6.85
N GLY A 254 15.45 5.34 -6.50
CA GLY A 254 15.00 4.12 -5.82
C GLY A 254 13.96 3.30 -6.62
N SER A 255 13.93 3.47 -7.94
CA SER A 255 12.99 2.80 -8.85
C SER A 255 13.73 2.11 -9.99
N ASN A 256 13.75 0.78 -9.97
CA ASN A 256 14.43 -0.02 -11.00
C ASN A 256 13.49 -0.31 -12.18
N VAL A 257 13.20 0.73 -12.98
CA VAL A 257 12.18 0.73 -14.04
C VAL A 257 12.27 -0.48 -14.99
N PRO A 258 13.43 -0.84 -15.58
CA PRO A 258 13.50 -1.99 -16.51
C PRO A 258 13.08 -3.32 -15.88
N GLN A 259 13.38 -3.53 -14.60
CA GLN A 259 13.10 -4.77 -13.88
C GLN A 259 11.67 -4.82 -13.35
N THR A 260 11.22 -3.73 -12.73
CA THR A 260 9.99 -3.68 -11.93
C THR A 260 8.81 -3.02 -12.65
N ARG A 261 9.07 -2.20 -13.67
CA ARG A 261 8.11 -1.56 -14.59
C ARG A 261 8.41 -1.96 -16.05
N THR A 262 8.81 -3.23 -16.24
CA THR A 262 9.23 -3.78 -17.55
C THR A 262 8.32 -3.38 -18.73
N PRO A 263 6.98 -3.49 -18.68
CA PRO A 263 6.13 -3.17 -19.81
C PRO A 263 6.06 -1.67 -20.15
N ASP A 264 6.49 -0.80 -19.25
CA ASP A 264 6.44 0.66 -19.37
C ASP A 264 7.82 1.28 -19.61
N ALA A 265 8.88 0.51 -19.44
CA ALA A 265 10.26 0.98 -19.53
C ALA A 265 10.60 1.60 -20.90
N HIS A 266 9.87 1.25 -21.96
CA HIS A 266 10.08 1.83 -23.28
C HIS A 266 9.82 3.34 -23.28
N PHE A 267 8.78 3.83 -22.59
CA PHE A 267 8.49 5.28 -22.49
C PHE A 267 9.68 6.05 -21.89
N TYR A 268 10.31 5.49 -20.86
CA TYR A 268 11.53 6.05 -20.28
C TYR A 268 12.68 6.07 -21.30
N THR A 269 12.97 4.94 -21.95
CA THR A 269 14.09 4.88 -22.89
C THR A 269 13.87 5.72 -24.14
N GLU A 270 12.64 5.83 -24.63
CA GLU A 270 12.28 6.55 -25.85
C GLU A 270 12.19 8.07 -25.59
N ALA A 271 11.76 8.50 -24.39
CA ALA A 271 11.79 9.92 -24.00
C ALA A 271 13.20 10.52 -24.15
N ARG A 272 14.24 9.72 -23.90
CA ARG A 272 15.64 10.13 -24.08
C ARG A 272 15.98 10.46 -25.54
N TYR A 273 15.38 9.76 -26.51
CA TYR A 273 15.55 10.10 -27.93
C TYR A 273 14.87 11.42 -28.31
N LYS A 274 13.87 11.85 -27.54
CA LYS A 274 13.25 13.18 -27.63
C LYS A 274 14.08 14.28 -26.94
N GLY A 275 15.19 13.91 -26.29
CA GLY A 275 16.10 14.83 -25.61
C GLY A 275 15.91 14.94 -24.10
N ALA A 276 15.05 14.10 -23.49
CA ALA A 276 14.92 14.09 -22.04
C ALA A 276 16.23 13.60 -21.39
N LYS A 277 16.81 14.40 -20.49
CA LYS A 277 17.98 13.98 -19.71
C LYS A 277 17.55 13.02 -18.60
N SER A 278 18.34 11.99 -18.34
CA SER A 278 18.07 10.98 -17.32
C SER A 278 19.15 10.90 -16.26
N VAL A 279 18.74 10.96 -14.98
CA VAL A 279 19.58 10.68 -13.82
C VAL A 279 18.99 9.48 -13.06
N VAL A 280 19.82 8.49 -12.71
CA VAL A 280 19.42 7.38 -11.85
C VAL A 280 20.09 7.54 -10.49
N VAL A 281 19.31 7.43 -9.42
CA VAL A 281 19.79 7.47 -8.03
C VAL A 281 19.51 6.11 -7.39
N SER A 282 20.58 5.33 -7.18
CA SER A 282 20.54 3.98 -6.62
C SER A 282 21.88 3.63 -5.97
N PRO A 283 21.92 2.99 -4.79
CA PRO A 283 23.18 2.63 -4.13
C PRO A 283 24.00 1.61 -4.93
N ASP A 284 23.34 0.69 -5.64
CA ASP A 284 23.94 -0.29 -6.54
C ASP A 284 23.87 0.16 -8.00
N TYR A 285 24.69 -0.45 -8.86
CA TYR A 285 24.57 -0.29 -10.32
C TYR A 285 23.37 -1.10 -10.84
N SER A 286 22.17 -0.57 -10.62
CA SER A 286 20.88 -1.20 -10.96
C SER A 286 20.65 -1.30 -12.48
N GLU A 287 19.63 -2.06 -12.91
CA GLU A 287 19.34 -2.17 -14.35
C GLU A 287 18.94 -0.82 -14.99
N ALA A 288 18.33 0.07 -14.21
CA ALA A 288 18.02 1.43 -14.66
C ALA A 288 19.29 2.26 -14.94
N ALA A 289 20.33 2.12 -14.11
CA ALA A 289 21.59 2.89 -14.24
C ALA A 289 22.30 2.64 -15.59
N LYS A 290 22.05 1.48 -16.22
CA LYS A 290 22.54 1.16 -17.57
C LYS A 290 22.06 2.17 -18.64
N PHE A 291 20.89 2.76 -18.43
CA PHE A 291 20.23 3.63 -19.42
C PHE A 291 20.34 5.11 -19.11
N SER A 292 20.84 5.51 -17.94
CA SER A 292 20.90 6.91 -17.54
C SER A 292 22.08 7.65 -18.15
N ASP A 293 22.00 8.98 -18.15
CA ASP A 293 23.08 9.87 -18.54
C ASP A 293 24.00 10.20 -17.35
N MET A 294 23.50 10.01 -16.12
CA MET A 294 24.25 10.08 -14.88
C MET A 294 23.74 9.05 -13.87
N TRP A 295 24.64 8.50 -13.05
CA TRP A 295 24.31 7.62 -11.93
C TRP A 295 24.86 8.24 -10.64
N LEU A 296 23.97 8.52 -9.69
CA LEU A 296 24.31 8.91 -8.33
C LEU A 296 24.12 7.70 -7.41
N ASN A 297 25.11 7.41 -6.57
CA ASN A 297 25.17 6.19 -5.76
C ASN A 297 25.28 6.47 -4.24
N PRO A 298 24.28 7.15 -3.65
CA PRO A 298 24.28 7.44 -2.22
C PRO A 298 24.36 6.15 -1.38
N LYS A 299 24.81 6.26 -0.13
CA LYS A 299 24.58 5.21 0.87
C LYS A 299 23.07 4.96 0.98
N ALA A 300 22.64 3.70 0.88
CA ALA A 300 21.22 3.35 0.90
C ALA A 300 20.54 3.87 2.17
N GLY A 301 19.39 4.54 2.07
CA GLY A 301 18.68 5.10 3.23
C GLY A 301 19.12 6.50 3.65
N THR A 302 20.06 7.11 2.92
CA THR A 302 20.49 8.51 3.14
C THR A 302 19.89 9.49 2.14
N ASP A 303 18.94 9.03 1.33
CA ASP A 303 18.39 9.78 0.19
C ASP A 303 17.70 11.10 0.57
N ALA A 304 17.08 11.19 1.75
CA ALA A 304 16.55 12.46 2.27
C ALA A 304 17.64 13.53 2.43
N ALA A 305 18.87 13.17 2.83
CA ALA A 305 19.98 14.13 2.90
C ALA A 305 20.34 14.69 1.51
N LEU A 306 20.40 13.81 0.50
CA LEU A 306 20.62 14.20 -0.89
C LEU A 306 19.50 15.13 -1.39
N ALA A 307 18.24 14.77 -1.17
CA ALA A 307 17.10 15.60 -1.58
C ALA A 307 17.08 16.96 -0.87
N MET A 308 17.41 17.02 0.42
CA MET A 308 17.50 18.28 1.16
C MET A 308 18.62 19.19 0.60
N ALA A 309 19.79 18.64 0.27
CA ALA A 309 20.86 19.42 -0.33
C ALA A 309 20.54 19.91 -1.76
N MET A 310 19.87 19.11 -2.56
CA MET A 310 19.35 19.56 -3.85
C MET A 310 18.34 20.70 -3.67
N GLY A 311 17.47 20.58 -2.67
CA GLY A 311 16.47 21.61 -2.36
C GLY A 311 17.10 22.92 -1.88
N HIS A 312 18.19 22.85 -1.11
CA HIS A 312 18.97 24.01 -0.69
C HIS A 312 19.48 24.80 -1.91
N VAL A 313 20.05 24.13 -2.90
CA VAL A 313 20.52 24.76 -4.15
C VAL A 313 19.36 25.42 -4.90
N ILE A 314 18.22 24.73 -5.03
CA ILE A 314 17.05 25.24 -5.74
C ILE A 314 16.48 26.50 -5.05
N LEU A 315 16.32 26.47 -3.73
CA LEU A 315 15.84 27.63 -2.99
C LEU A 315 16.80 28.81 -3.11
N ARG A 316 18.11 28.58 -2.91
CA ARG A 316 19.14 29.62 -3.05
C ARG A 316 19.06 30.28 -4.42
N GLU A 317 19.20 29.51 -5.49
CA GLU A 317 19.39 30.07 -6.83
C GLU A 317 18.10 30.58 -7.48
N TYR A 318 16.95 29.93 -7.21
CA TYR A 318 15.70 30.19 -7.94
C TYR A 318 14.61 30.88 -7.12
N HIS A 319 14.63 30.81 -5.78
CA HIS A 319 13.63 31.47 -4.91
C HIS A 319 14.19 32.64 -4.11
N LEU A 320 15.50 32.71 -3.91
CA LEU A 320 16.14 33.81 -3.19
C LEU A 320 16.91 34.74 -4.13
N ASP A 321 17.92 34.24 -4.83
CA ASP A 321 18.84 35.08 -5.58
C ASP A 321 18.22 35.63 -6.88
N ARG A 322 17.48 34.79 -7.63
CA ARG A 322 16.86 35.16 -8.92
C ARG A 322 15.34 35.34 -8.88
N GLN A 323 14.64 34.68 -7.97
CA GLN A 323 13.16 34.66 -7.89
C GLN A 323 12.47 34.35 -9.24
N THR A 324 12.51 33.10 -9.67
CA THR A 324 11.91 32.63 -10.92
C THR A 324 10.37 32.84 -10.89
N PRO A 325 9.79 33.65 -11.81
CA PRO A 325 8.38 34.05 -11.73
C PRO A 325 7.38 32.90 -11.72
N TYR A 326 7.64 31.83 -12.49
CA TYR A 326 6.78 30.66 -12.53
C TYR A 326 6.74 29.93 -11.18
N PHE A 327 7.88 29.77 -10.52
CA PHE A 327 7.99 29.06 -9.25
C PHE A 327 7.34 29.84 -8.11
N GLU A 328 7.56 31.15 -8.05
CA GLU A 328 6.93 32.06 -7.08
C GLU A 328 5.41 32.04 -7.19
N ASP A 329 4.87 32.18 -8.41
CA ASP A 329 3.41 32.16 -8.64
C ASP A 329 2.80 30.79 -8.29
N TYR A 330 3.47 29.71 -8.68
CA TYR A 330 3.04 28.35 -8.35
C TYR A 330 3.01 28.12 -6.84
N CYS A 331 4.09 28.44 -6.13
CA CYS A 331 4.20 28.24 -4.70
C CYS A 331 3.17 29.08 -3.93
N ARG A 332 2.95 30.34 -4.33
CA ARG A 332 1.92 31.21 -3.74
C ARG A 332 0.51 30.61 -3.84
N LYS A 333 0.14 30.11 -5.01
CA LYS A 333 -1.21 29.62 -5.30
C LYS A 333 -1.48 28.24 -4.73
N TYR A 334 -0.54 27.32 -4.91
CA TYR A 334 -0.81 25.89 -4.79
C TYR A 334 -0.19 25.24 -3.56
N THR A 335 0.46 26.00 -2.68
CA THR A 335 1.05 25.48 -1.44
C THR A 335 0.53 26.20 -0.21
N ASP A 336 0.86 25.65 0.96
CA ASP A 336 0.67 26.29 2.25
C ASP A 336 1.78 27.29 2.62
N MET A 337 2.77 27.53 1.75
CA MET A 337 3.87 28.48 1.99
C MET A 337 3.43 29.88 2.49
N PRO A 338 2.34 30.49 1.99
CA PRO A 338 1.86 31.78 2.49
C PRO A 338 1.15 31.74 3.85
N MET A 339 0.80 30.55 4.35
CA MET A 339 -0.01 30.41 5.56
C MET A 339 0.80 30.77 6.82
N LEU A 340 0.11 31.27 7.84
CA LEU A 340 0.75 31.73 9.08
C LEU A 340 0.88 30.62 10.12
N VAL A 341 2.09 30.47 10.65
CA VAL A 341 2.42 29.58 11.77
C VAL A 341 2.60 30.42 13.03
N ARG A 342 1.94 30.02 14.12
CA ARG A 342 2.16 30.61 15.45
C ARG A 342 3.53 30.19 15.97
N LEU A 343 4.27 31.13 16.55
CA LEU A 343 5.55 30.86 17.21
C LEU A 343 5.37 30.95 18.72
N VAL A 344 5.79 29.90 19.43
CA VAL A 344 5.73 29.83 20.90
C VAL A 344 7.12 29.73 21.51
N LYS A 345 7.31 30.35 22.68
CA LYS A 345 8.60 30.32 23.36
C LYS A 345 8.83 28.97 24.04
N LYS A 346 10.02 28.40 23.85
CA LYS A 346 10.52 27.21 24.54
C LYS A 346 12.02 27.34 24.74
N ASP A 347 12.49 27.10 25.96
CA ASP A 347 13.91 27.05 26.33
C ASP A 347 14.76 28.24 25.82
N GLY A 348 14.19 29.44 25.87
CA GLY A 348 14.87 30.69 25.47
C GLY A 348 14.73 31.08 23.99
N HIS A 349 14.22 30.18 23.14
CA HIS A 349 13.99 30.43 21.70
C HIS A 349 12.51 30.27 21.34
N TYR A 350 12.17 30.51 20.08
CA TYR A 350 10.85 30.18 19.53
C TYR A 350 10.86 28.79 18.89
N ILE A 351 9.73 28.09 18.90
CA ILE A 351 9.49 26.90 18.09
C ILE A 351 8.23 27.11 17.23
N PRO A 352 8.17 26.53 16.02
CA PRO A 352 6.96 26.52 15.20
C PRO A 352 5.85 25.71 15.89
N GLU A 353 4.66 26.33 16.03
CA GLU A 353 3.49 25.71 16.63
C GLU A 353 2.48 25.28 15.55
N ARG A 354 1.18 25.52 15.75
CA ARG A 354 0.15 25.18 14.76
C ARG A 354 -0.05 26.30 13.74
N LEU A 355 -0.66 25.97 12.60
CA LEU A 355 -1.15 26.98 11.68
C LEU A 355 -2.24 27.80 12.38
N LEU A 356 -2.23 29.12 12.17
CA LEU A 356 -3.30 29.99 12.63
C LEU A 356 -4.59 29.75 11.88
N ARG A 357 -5.69 29.85 12.61
CA ARG A 357 -7.06 29.62 12.15
C ARG A 357 -7.86 30.90 12.22
N ALA A 358 -8.93 31.01 11.44
CA ALA A 358 -9.83 32.16 11.52
C ALA A 358 -10.38 32.37 12.94
N SER A 359 -10.64 31.28 13.68
CA SER A 359 -11.10 31.31 15.07
C SER A 359 -10.08 31.83 16.10
N ASP A 360 -8.81 32.00 15.72
CA ASP A 360 -7.82 32.62 16.60
C ASP A 360 -7.99 34.14 16.70
N PHE A 361 -8.78 34.76 15.80
CA PHE A 361 -8.93 36.20 15.70
C PHE A 361 -10.27 36.69 16.24
N ALA A 362 -10.34 38.00 16.51
CA ALA A 362 -11.58 38.63 16.96
C ALA A 362 -12.70 38.43 15.93
N ARG A 363 -13.87 37.98 16.42
CA ARG A 363 -15.06 37.66 15.59
C ARG A 363 -14.80 36.59 14.52
N ASP A 364 -13.83 35.71 14.73
CA ASP A 364 -13.53 34.58 13.85
C ASP A 364 -13.21 35.00 12.40
N LEU A 365 -12.64 36.20 12.18
CA LEU A 365 -12.52 36.86 10.87
C LEU A 365 -13.83 36.92 10.05
N ASN A 366 -14.98 36.90 10.73
CA ASN A 366 -16.33 36.81 10.17
C ASN A 366 -16.68 35.46 9.50
N GLU A 367 -15.86 34.43 9.67
CA GLU A 367 -16.17 33.06 9.25
C GLU A 367 -17.15 32.42 10.24
N LYS A 368 -18.37 32.13 9.78
CA LYS A 368 -19.44 31.58 10.64
C LYS A 368 -19.45 30.06 10.73
N ASN A 369 -18.85 29.39 9.75
CA ASN A 369 -18.83 27.94 9.64
C ASN A 369 -17.37 27.46 9.71
N ASN A 370 -17.11 26.51 10.59
CA ASN A 370 -15.82 25.88 10.84
C ASN A 370 -14.60 26.83 10.86
N PRO A 371 -14.66 27.99 11.56
CA PRO A 371 -13.54 28.94 11.60
C PRO A 371 -12.24 28.33 12.16
N GLU A 372 -12.34 27.29 12.98
CA GLU A 372 -11.21 26.52 13.52
C GLU A 372 -10.50 25.60 12.51
N TRP A 373 -11.08 25.42 11.33
CA TRP A 373 -10.55 24.61 10.23
C TRP A 373 -10.19 25.44 9.00
N LYS A 374 -10.17 26.76 9.13
CA LYS A 374 -9.85 27.70 8.05
C LYS A 374 -8.54 28.41 8.33
N THR A 375 -7.51 28.11 7.55
CA THR A 375 -6.17 28.69 7.70
C THR A 375 -6.12 30.13 7.17
N VAL A 376 -5.20 30.93 7.71
CA VAL A 376 -5.09 32.36 7.36
C VAL A 376 -3.73 32.72 6.76
N ALA A 377 -3.70 33.80 5.98
CA ALA A 377 -2.51 34.36 5.36
C ALA A 377 -2.60 35.90 5.29
N PHE A 378 -1.50 36.58 4.98
CA PHE A 378 -1.55 38.02 4.63
C PHE A 378 -1.86 38.21 3.15
N ASP A 379 -2.74 39.14 2.84
CA ASP A 379 -2.91 39.70 1.50
C ASP A 379 -1.81 40.74 1.24
N GLY A 380 -0.98 40.52 0.23
CA GLY A 380 0.16 41.37 -0.10
C GLY A 380 -0.21 42.78 -0.55
N ASP A 381 -1.41 42.97 -1.12
CA ASP A 381 -1.84 44.27 -1.63
C ASP A 381 -2.41 45.16 -0.52
N SER A 382 -3.09 44.59 0.48
CA SER A 382 -3.71 45.34 1.57
C SER A 382 -2.98 45.23 2.92
N ASP A 383 -2.00 44.33 3.03
CA ASP A 383 -1.30 43.92 4.26
C ASP A 383 -2.25 43.53 5.40
N LYS A 384 -3.41 42.96 5.04
CA LYS A 384 -4.41 42.47 5.99
C LYS A 384 -4.38 40.95 6.05
N ILE A 385 -4.70 40.42 7.23
CA ILE A 385 -4.96 39.00 7.41
C ILE A 385 -6.29 38.66 6.74
N VAL A 386 -6.27 37.59 5.95
CA VAL A 386 -7.42 37.09 5.19
C VAL A 386 -7.56 35.58 5.37
N THR A 387 -8.78 35.09 5.16
CA THR A 387 -9.07 33.65 5.06
C THR A 387 -9.20 33.27 3.59
N PRO A 388 -8.13 32.76 2.94
CA PRO A 388 -8.22 32.32 1.54
C PRO A 388 -9.18 31.14 1.38
N GLN A 389 -9.86 31.08 0.24
CA GLN A 389 -10.68 29.93 -0.16
C GLN A 389 -9.87 28.63 -0.22
N GLY A 390 -10.57 27.50 -0.10
CA GLY A 390 -10.03 26.15 -0.32
C GLY A 390 -9.66 25.35 0.93
N SER A 391 -9.41 26.00 2.08
CA SER A 391 -9.15 25.28 3.34
C SER A 391 -10.29 24.32 3.73
N ILE A 392 -9.96 23.28 4.49
CA ILE A 392 -10.89 22.15 4.73
C ILE A 392 -12.20 22.58 5.40
N GLY A 393 -12.19 23.67 6.18
CA GLY A 393 -13.39 24.24 6.77
C GLY A 393 -14.41 24.77 5.76
N PHE A 394 -14.05 25.02 4.50
CA PHE A 394 -14.99 25.38 3.44
C PHE A 394 -15.62 24.16 2.74
N ARG A 395 -15.08 22.96 2.96
CA ARG A 395 -15.53 21.73 2.27
C ARG A 395 -16.88 21.23 2.78
N TRP A 396 -17.16 21.48 4.05
CA TRP A 396 -18.32 20.92 4.77
C TRP A 396 -19.09 22.00 5.49
N GLY A 397 -20.40 21.83 5.65
CA GLY A 397 -21.28 22.80 6.33
C GLY A 397 -21.65 24.03 5.48
N GLU A 398 -20.95 24.24 4.37
CA GLU A 398 -21.20 25.28 3.37
C GLU A 398 -20.86 24.78 1.95
N ASP A 399 -21.14 25.59 0.93
CA ASP A 399 -20.95 25.25 -0.48
C ASP A 399 -20.36 26.44 -1.25
N GLY A 400 -19.56 26.15 -2.29
CA GLY A 400 -19.13 27.11 -3.31
C GLY A 400 -17.85 27.90 -3.00
N GLN A 401 -17.16 27.58 -1.91
CA GLN A 401 -15.91 28.25 -1.49
C GLN A 401 -14.75 27.27 -1.27
N TRP A 402 -14.97 25.97 -1.50
CA TRP A 402 -13.91 24.96 -1.46
C TRP A 402 -13.24 24.88 -2.83
N ASN A 403 -12.51 25.93 -3.20
CA ASN A 403 -11.75 26.03 -4.43
C ASN A 403 -10.44 26.83 -4.23
N LEU A 404 -9.57 26.82 -5.23
CA LEU A 404 -8.27 27.51 -5.22
C LEU A 404 -8.28 28.84 -5.98
N GLU A 405 -9.45 29.48 -6.15
CA GLU A 405 -9.48 30.87 -6.61
C GLU A 405 -8.75 31.76 -5.59
N GLU A 406 -7.99 32.74 -6.08
CA GLU A 406 -7.26 33.71 -5.26
C GLU A 406 -8.25 34.74 -4.64
N LYS A 407 -9.15 34.27 -3.77
CA LYS A 407 -10.24 35.05 -3.18
C LYS A 407 -10.37 34.87 -1.66
N GLU A 408 -10.90 35.91 -1.02
CA GLU A 408 -11.47 35.90 0.32
C GLU A 408 -13.01 35.96 0.23
N GLY A 409 -13.70 35.14 1.02
CA GLY A 409 -15.18 35.09 0.99
C GLY A 409 -15.70 34.72 -0.40
N LYS A 410 -16.75 35.40 -0.90
CA LYS A 410 -17.37 35.13 -2.22
C LYS A 410 -16.97 36.11 -3.33
N GLY A 411 -15.98 36.99 -3.15
CA GLY A 411 -15.68 37.94 -4.23
C GLY A 411 -14.64 39.02 -4.02
N LYS A 412 -13.83 38.98 -2.96
CA LYS A 412 -12.68 39.90 -2.87
C LYS A 412 -11.44 39.15 -3.33
N ASP A 413 -10.83 39.61 -4.41
CA ASP A 413 -9.55 39.08 -4.88
C ASP A 413 -8.45 39.36 -3.84
N VAL A 414 -7.57 38.39 -3.62
CA VAL A 414 -6.44 38.47 -2.69
C VAL A 414 -5.19 37.92 -3.33
N LYS A 415 -4.02 38.49 -3.00
CA LYS A 415 -2.74 37.98 -3.48
C LYS A 415 -1.85 37.67 -2.28
N LEU A 416 -1.73 36.38 -1.94
CA LEU A 416 -1.10 36.00 -0.68
C LEU A 416 0.40 36.35 -0.62
N LYS A 417 0.87 36.90 0.50
CA LYS A 417 2.27 37.21 0.74
C LYS A 417 3.03 35.94 1.16
N LEU A 418 4.12 35.61 0.46
CA LEU A 418 4.94 34.43 0.77
C LEU A 418 5.89 34.66 1.95
N SER A 419 6.50 35.83 2.07
CA SER A 419 7.60 36.07 2.99
C SER A 419 7.51 37.43 3.68
N PHE A 420 8.07 37.51 4.88
CA PHE A 420 8.25 38.74 5.66
C PHE A 420 9.68 39.31 5.63
N ILE A 421 10.51 38.89 4.68
CA ILE A 421 11.94 39.21 4.69
C ILE A 421 12.27 40.70 4.49
N ALA A 422 11.40 41.47 3.84
CA ALA A 422 11.63 42.91 3.67
C ALA A 422 11.55 43.63 5.03
N ASP A 423 12.33 44.70 5.21
CA ASP A 423 12.39 45.44 6.48
C ASP A 423 11.02 46.01 6.90
N GLU A 424 10.20 46.39 5.93
CA GLU A 424 8.83 46.85 6.14
C GLU A 424 7.82 45.74 6.45
N ASP A 425 8.20 44.48 6.24
CA ASP A 425 7.31 43.31 6.32
C ASP A 425 7.50 42.47 7.59
N HIS A 426 8.41 42.84 8.52
CA HIS A 426 8.55 42.17 9.81
C HIS A 426 8.73 43.15 10.97
N ASP A 427 8.26 42.74 12.15
CA ASP A 427 8.42 43.53 13.38
C ASP A 427 9.66 43.10 14.18
N ALA A 428 10.11 41.86 13.96
CA ALA A 428 11.28 41.29 14.62
C ALA A 428 11.91 40.18 13.78
N VAL A 429 13.19 39.90 14.07
CA VAL A 429 13.86 38.67 13.65
C VAL A 429 13.84 37.72 14.84
N ALA A 430 13.06 36.66 14.73
CA ALA A 430 12.89 35.66 15.77
C ALA A 430 13.94 34.55 15.66
N GLU A 431 14.55 34.18 16.78
CA GLU A 431 15.39 32.99 16.88
C GLU A 431 14.50 31.75 17.01
N VAL A 432 14.39 30.96 15.93
CA VAL A 432 13.53 29.79 15.86
C VAL A 432 14.36 28.50 15.87
N ALA A 433 14.03 27.59 16.77
CA ALA A 433 14.68 26.30 16.96
C ALA A 433 14.07 25.21 16.05
N PHE A 434 14.92 24.57 15.24
CA PHE A 434 14.55 23.46 14.36
C PHE A 434 15.20 22.15 14.84
N PRO A 435 14.50 21.01 14.75
CA PRO A 435 15.09 19.74 15.14
C PRO A 435 16.06 19.23 14.08
N TYR A 436 17.16 18.64 14.54
CA TYR A 436 18.17 18.01 13.70
C TYR A 436 18.53 16.62 14.21
N PHE A 437 18.55 15.65 13.29
CA PHE A 437 18.78 14.24 13.61
C PHE A 437 20.01 13.67 12.89
N GLY A 438 20.66 14.43 12.01
CA GLY A 438 21.87 14.01 11.30
C GLY A 438 23.14 14.02 12.17
N ASN A 439 23.00 14.29 13.48
CA ASN A 439 24.07 14.16 14.47
C ASN A 439 23.99 12.88 15.30
N ARG A 440 22.98 12.04 15.07
CA ARG A 440 22.85 10.78 15.79
C ARG A 440 23.95 9.82 15.35
N GLU A 441 24.64 9.26 16.34
CA GLU A 441 25.62 8.21 16.11
C GLU A 441 24.93 6.95 15.59
N HIS A 442 25.55 6.31 14.60
CA HIS A 442 25.11 5.04 14.06
C HIS A 442 26.33 4.26 13.54
N ASP A 443 26.42 2.97 13.89
CA ASP A 443 27.57 2.12 13.55
C ASP A 443 27.83 1.91 12.04
N HIS A 444 26.88 2.26 11.19
CA HIS A 444 26.87 1.89 9.77
C HIS A 444 26.58 3.06 8.82
N PHE A 445 26.33 4.25 9.36
CA PHE A 445 25.99 5.46 8.63
C PHE A 445 26.79 6.65 9.20
N GLU A 446 27.29 7.49 8.31
CA GLU A 446 28.02 8.70 8.69
C GLU A 446 27.08 9.73 9.31
N GLY A 447 27.55 10.41 10.36
CA GLY A 447 26.86 11.52 11.02
C GLY A 447 27.67 12.81 10.99
N THR A 448 27.18 13.82 11.67
CA THR A 448 27.86 15.12 11.85
C THR A 448 27.87 15.57 13.30
N GLU A 449 28.73 16.52 13.66
CA GLU A 449 28.89 17.00 15.04
C GLU A 449 27.99 18.20 15.40
N HIS A 450 27.01 18.54 14.55
CA HIS A 450 26.09 19.64 14.82
C HIS A 450 25.18 19.35 16.01
N GLU A 451 24.65 20.41 16.63
CA GLU A 451 23.68 20.28 17.72
C GLU A 451 22.35 19.68 17.23
N SER A 452 21.62 18.99 18.13
CA SER A 452 20.30 18.43 17.82
C SER A 452 19.22 19.51 17.65
N ILE A 453 19.50 20.75 18.06
CA ILE A 453 18.62 21.91 17.87
C ILE A 453 19.40 22.95 17.08
N LEU A 454 18.87 23.34 15.92
CA LEU A 454 19.45 24.38 15.08
C LEU A 454 18.62 25.65 15.24
N VAL A 455 19.15 26.62 15.98
CA VAL A 455 18.52 27.94 16.12
C VAL A 455 18.85 28.77 14.89
N ARG A 456 17.83 29.35 14.25
CA ARG A 456 17.94 30.13 13.02
C ARG A 456 17.08 31.37 13.06
N SER A 457 17.59 32.45 12.45
CA SER A 457 16.90 33.74 12.33
C SER A 457 15.75 33.67 11.32
N VAL A 458 14.54 34.03 11.75
CA VAL A 458 13.32 34.02 10.92
C VAL A 458 12.63 35.38 11.02
N PRO A 459 12.24 36.02 9.90
CA PRO A 459 11.48 37.26 9.96
C PRO A 459 10.06 36.96 10.48
N ALA A 460 9.61 37.73 11.48
CA ALA A 460 8.36 37.49 12.17
C ALA A 460 7.56 38.78 12.40
N LYS A 461 6.22 38.66 12.38
CA LYS A 461 5.29 39.75 12.71
C LYS A 461 4.65 39.53 14.07
N GLN A 462 4.38 40.63 14.78
CA GLN A 462 3.56 40.64 15.98
C GLN A 462 2.11 40.87 15.62
N ILE A 463 1.27 39.92 15.99
CA ILE A 463 -0.16 40.02 15.74
C ILE A 463 -0.95 39.84 17.03
N LYS A 464 -2.15 40.40 17.04
CA LYS A 464 -3.09 40.29 18.14
C LYS A 464 -4.14 39.23 17.84
N LEU A 465 -4.14 38.17 18.63
CA LEU A 465 -5.15 37.12 18.64
C LEU A 465 -6.19 37.38 19.73
N SER A 466 -7.24 36.55 19.77
CA SER A 466 -8.28 36.56 20.80
C SER A 466 -7.74 36.16 22.18
N ASP A 467 -6.67 35.33 22.24
CA ASP A 467 -6.03 34.86 23.47
C ASP A 467 -4.81 35.69 23.90
N GLY A 468 -4.32 36.61 23.06
CA GLY A 468 -3.21 37.51 23.38
C GLY A 468 -2.38 37.90 22.16
N ASP A 469 -1.29 38.62 22.40
CA ASP A 469 -0.32 38.94 21.36
C ASP A 469 0.60 37.73 21.11
N THR A 470 0.92 37.46 19.84
CA THR A 470 1.82 36.36 19.46
C THR A 470 2.75 36.74 18.31
N MET A 471 3.81 35.96 18.15
CA MET A 471 4.71 36.01 17.00
C MET A 471 4.24 35.04 15.93
N VAL A 472 4.32 35.46 14.67
CA VAL A 472 4.03 34.61 13.52
C VAL A 472 5.09 34.72 12.45
N ALA A 473 5.29 33.62 11.73
CA ALA A 473 6.05 33.57 10.49
C ALA A 473 5.22 32.87 9.42
N THR A 474 5.54 33.08 8.15
CA THR A 474 4.95 32.27 7.08
C THR A 474 5.59 30.88 7.05
N VAL A 475 4.89 29.90 6.49
CA VAL A 475 5.46 28.58 6.22
C VAL A 475 6.70 28.71 5.31
N PHE A 476 6.72 29.61 4.32
CA PHE A 476 7.89 29.84 3.47
C PHE A 476 9.13 30.29 4.26
N ASP A 477 8.96 31.25 5.17
CA ASP A 477 10.07 31.79 5.95
C ASP A 477 10.70 30.72 6.84
N LEU A 478 9.84 29.91 7.49
CA LEU A 478 10.26 28.76 8.28
C LEU A 478 10.87 27.64 7.41
N PHE A 479 10.36 27.45 6.19
CA PHE A 479 10.86 26.46 5.25
C PHE A 479 12.26 26.83 4.75
N ALA A 480 12.49 28.07 4.34
CA ALA A 480 13.82 28.55 3.94
C ALA A 480 14.82 28.47 5.11
N ALA A 481 14.37 28.81 6.32
CA ALA A 481 15.17 28.63 7.53
C ALA A 481 15.47 27.14 7.78
N ASN A 482 14.52 26.21 7.64
CA ASN A 482 14.74 24.77 7.78
C ASN A 482 15.81 24.21 6.80
N TYR A 483 15.95 24.79 5.60
CA TYR A 483 17.00 24.44 4.64
C TYR A 483 18.36 25.13 4.91
N GLY A 484 18.47 25.96 5.95
CA GLY A 484 19.73 26.59 6.35
C GLY A 484 20.20 27.71 5.42
N LEU A 485 19.28 28.46 4.82
CA LEU A 485 19.61 29.54 3.90
C LEU A 485 19.77 30.88 4.62
N ASP A 486 20.92 31.53 4.49
CA ASP A 486 21.07 32.92 4.92
C ASP A 486 20.35 33.87 3.94
N ARG A 487 19.50 34.73 4.50
CA ARG A 487 18.68 35.69 3.75
C ARG A 487 19.04 37.15 4.07
N GLY A 488 20.23 37.37 4.64
CA GLY A 488 20.69 38.68 5.10
C GLY A 488 20.34 38.99 6.55
N LEU A 489 19.75 38.03 7.27
CA LEU A 489 19.42 38.15 8.69
C LEU A 489 20.59 37.74 9.60
N GLY A 490 21.57 37.00 9.06
CA GLY A 490 22.69 36.45 9.82
C GLY A 490 22.25 35.45 10.90
N GLY A 491 23.21 35.07 11.75
CA GLY A 491 23.03 34.06 12.79
C GLY A 491 23.86 32.80 12.54
N GLU A 492 23.86 31.89 13.51
CA GLU A 492 24.51 30.59 13.39
C GLU A 492 23.63 29.60 12.59
N ASN A 493 24.18 28.46 12.18
CA ASN A 493 23.46 27.37 11.49
C ASN A 493 22.83 27.70 10.13
N VAL A 494 23.26 28.78 9.46
CA VAL A 494 22.88 29.14 8.08
C VAL A 494 24.11 29.17 7.18
N ALA A 495 23.92 28.88 5.89
CA ALA A 495 24.99 28.81 4.91
C ALA A 495 24.95 29.97 3.92
N ASN A 496 26.13 30.52 3.65
CA ASN A 496 26.37 31.53 2.61
C ASN A 496 26.98 30.94 1.33
N SER A 497 27.52 29.73 1.41
CA SER A 497 28.05 28.99 0.27
C SER A 497 27.71 27.50 0.35
N PHE A 498 27.79 26.81 -0.79
CA PHE A 498 27.53 25.36 -0.86
C PHE A 498 28.67 24.51 -0.26
N ASP A 499 29.85 25.10 -0.08
CA ASP A 499 31.06 24.44 0.45
C ASP A 499 31.09 24.41 1.99
N GLU A 500 30.22 25.18 2.64
CA GLU A 500 30.09 25.19 4.09
C GLU A 500 29.40 23.90 4.56
N ASN A 501 30.00 23.22 5.53
CA ASN A 501 29.40 22.07 6.19
C ASN A 501 28.34 22.54 7.20
N VAL A 502 27.21 23.05 6.69
CA VAL A 502 26.01 23.42 7.45
C VAL A 502 24.91 22.42 7.09
N PRO A 503 24.05 22.01 8.03
CA PRO A 503 23.00 21.04 7.75
C PRO A 503 22.18 21.39 6.50
N TYR A 504 22.12 20.43 5.59
CA TYR A 504 21.45 20.48 4.28
C TYR A 504 22.15 21.25 3.15
N THR A 505 23.43 21.61 3.28
CA THR A 505 24.22 22.06 2.12
C THR A 505 24.73 20.88 1.27
N PRO A 506 25.17 21.12 0.02
CA PRO A 506 25.88 20.11 -0.76
C PRO A 506 27.12 19.52 -0.08
N ALA A 507 27.98 20.34 0.56
CA ALA A 507 29.14 19.84 1.31
C ALA A 507 28.75 18.94 2.49
N TRP A 508 27.68 19.31 3.21
CA TRP A 508 27.14 18.47 4.28
C TRP A 508 26.60 17.12 3.75
N ALA A 509 25.85 17.14 2.65
CA ALA A 509 25.27 15.91 2.09
C ALA A 509 26.32 15.00 1.47
N GLU A 510 27.43 15.53 0.97
CA GLU A 510 28.56 14.71 0.51
C GLU A 510 29.08 13.81 1.65
N LYS A 511 29.24 14.36 2.87
CA LYS A 511 29.67 13.60 4.03
C LYS A 511 28.67 12.49 4.41
N ILE A 512 27.37 12.80 4.42
CA ILE A 512 26.33 11.85 4.82
C ILE A 512 26.09 10.75 3.78
N THR A 513 26.05 11.13 2.50
CA THR A 513 25.57 10.25 1.42
C THR A 513 26.72 9.61 0.63
N GLY A 514 27.90 10.23 0.63
CA GLY A 514 29.02 9.90 -0.24
C GLY A 514 28.87 10.37 -1.69
N VAL A 515 27.82 11.14 -2.03
CA VAL A 515 27.62 11.71 -3.36
C VAL A 515 28.38 13.04 -3.47
N PRO A 516 29.24 13.24 -4.48
CA PRO A 516 30.01 14.48 -4.61
C PRO A 516 29.14 15.74 -4.68
N ALA A 517 29.49 16.78 -3.93
CA ALA A 517 28.75 18.03 -3.83
C ALA A 517 28.52 18.68 -5.20
N ASP A 518 29.52 18.67 -6.08
CA ASP A 518 29.41 19.18 -7.46
C ASP A 518 28.33 18.44 -8.27
N SER A 519 28.17 17.12 -8.05
CA SER A 519 27.12 16.34 -8.72
C SER A 519 25.74 16.69 -8.17
N ILE A 520 25.62 16.90 -6.85
CA ILE A 520 24.39 17.37 -6.20
C ILE A 520 23.97 18.72 -6.80
N ILE A 521 24.88 19.69 -6.83
CA ILE A 521 24.64 21.04 -7.38
C ILE A 521 24.25 20.95 -8.86
N THR A 522 25.00 20.19 -9.66
CA THR A 522 24.75 20.04 -11.10
C THR A 522 23.35 19.50 -11.36
N VAL A 523 22.97 18.39 -10.73
CA VAL A 523 21.66 17.78 -10.95
C VAL A 523 20.53 18.68 -10.45
N ALA A 524 20.68 19.32 -9.27
CA ALA A 524 19.67 20.24 -8.74
C ALA A 524 19.43 21.43 -9.69
N ARG A 525 20.51 22.06 -10.18
CA ARG A 525 20.43 23.20 -11.10
C ARG A 525 19.85 22.82 -12.45
N GLU A 526 20.23 21.68 -13.02
CA GLU A 526 19.66 21.22 -14.29
C GLU A 526 18.18 20.84 -14.15
N PHE A 527 17.80 20.17 -13.06
CA PHE A 527 16.43 19.80 -12.76
C PHE A 527 15.53 21.04 -12.67
N ALA A 528 15.94 22.05 -11.90
CA ALA A 528 15.22 23.31 -11.76
C ALA A 528 15.22 24.15 -13.03
N THR A 529 16.36 24.25 -13.74
CA THR A 529 16.44 24.97 -15.02
C THR A 529 15.49 24.38 -16.07
N ASN A 530 15.40 23.05 -16.16
CA ASN A 530 14.45 22.41 -17.07
C ASN A 530 13.01 22.76 -16.68
N ALA A 531 12.66 22.67 -15.40
CA ALA A 531 11.32 23.01 -14.92
C ALA A 531 10.98 24.49 -15.19
N GLU A 532 11.92 25.42 -14.95
CA GLU A 532 11.76 26.85 -15.25
C GLU A 532 11.46 27.06 -16.73
N LYS A 533 12.24 26.45 -17.62
CA LYS A 533 12.11 26.64 -19.08
C LYS A 533 10.85 26.01 -19.68
N THR A 534 10.27 25.05 -18.99
CA THR A 534 9.18 24.22 -19.53
C THR A 534 7.88 24.37 -18.76
N ASN A 535 7.85 25.23 -17.74
CA ASN A 535 6.76 25.36 -16.78
C ASN A 535 6.42 24.01 -16.13
N GLY A 536 7.43 23.38 -15.51
CA GLY A 536 7.23 22.23 -14.62
C GLY A 536 7.47 20.85 -15.22
N ARG A 537 8.06 20.70 -16.42
CA ARG A 537 8.26 19.37 -17.06
C ARG A 537 9.51 18.63 -16.59
N SER A 538 9.76 18.65 -15.28
CA SER A 538 10.74 17.82 -14.57
C SER A 538 10.01 16.81 -13.69
N MET A 539 10.40 15.55 -13.78
CA MET A 539 9.67 14.44 -13.16
C MET A 539 10.62 13.52 -12.39
N VAL A 540 10.15 13.02 -11.24
CA VAL A 540 10.87 12.01 -10.46
C VAL A 540 10.04 10.72 -10.39
N ILE A 541 10.61 9.64 -10.91
CA ILE A 541 10.07 8.28 -10.83
C ILE A 541 10.60 7.60 -9.58
N LEU A 542 9.71 7.27 -8.66
CA LEU A 542 10.00 6.81 -7.30
C LEU A 542 9.51 5.38 -7.08
N GLY A 543 10.02 4.72 -6.04
CA GLY A 543 9.53 3.40 -5.67
C GLY A 543 10.10 2.86 -4.36
N ALA A 544 9.91 1.56 -4.16
CA ALA A 544 10.23 0.84 -2.93
C ALA A 544 11.71 0.95 -2.48
N GLY A 545 12.66 1.38 -3.31
CA GLY A 545 14.04 1.66 -2.88
C GLY A 545 14.11 2.76 -1.80
N LEU A 546 13.15 3.67 -1.82
CA LEU A 546 12.98 4.76 -0.85
C LEU A 546 11.83 4.50 0.12
N ASN A 547 10.72 3.93 -0.37
CA ASN A 547 9.47 3.84 0.41
C ASN A 547 9.45 2.76 1.48
N HIS A 548 10.42 1.83 1.49
CA HIS A 548 10.44 0.71 2.44
C HIS A 548 11.35 0.96 3.65
N TRP A 549 11.92 2.16 3.80
CA TRP A 549 12.66 2.60 4.98
C TRP A 549 11.72 3.12 6.06
N TYR A 550 12.09 3.04 7.33
CA TYR A 550 11.27 3.55 8.43
C TYR A 550 10.94 5.04 8.27
N HIS A 551 11.93 5.83 7.84
CA HIS A 551 11.80 7.25 7.51
C HIS A 551 11.50 7.51 6.01
N MET A 552 10.64 6.68 5.40
CA MET A 552 10.20 6.83 4.00
C MET A 552 9.58 8.19 3.70
N ASP A 553 8.89 8.76 4.67
CA ASP A 553 8.21 10.04 4.59
C ASP A 553 9.21 11.18 4.42
N MET A 554 10.40 11.11 5.03
CA MET A 554 11.46 12.09 4.82
C MET A 554 12.06 11.97 3.41
N ASN A 555 12.31 10.73 2.95
CA ASN A 555 12.80 10.49 1.58
C ASN A 555 11.82 11.07 0.55
N TYR A 556 10.53 10.79 0.71
CA TYR A 556 9.50 11.24 -0.22
C TYR A 556 9.25 12.75 -0.11
N ARG A 557 9.12 13.32 1.09
CA ARG A 557 8.89 14.77 1.25
C ARG A 557 10.06 15.59 0.75
N GLY A 558 11.30 15.12 0.92
CA GLY A 558 12.48 15.79 0.35
C GLY A 558 12.36 15.93 -1.18
N ILE A 559 11.93 14.87 -1.85
CA ILE A 559 11.75 14.85 -3.32
C ILE A 559 10.49 15.60 -3.75
N MET A 560 9.38 15.47 -3.01
CA MET A 560 8.16 16.25 -3.25
C MET A 560 8.44 17.74 -3.15
N ASN A 561 9.26 18.18 -2.18
CA ASN A 561 9.69 19.56 -2.08
C ASN A 561 10.41 20.02 -3.35
N LEU A 562 11.35 19.23 -3.91
CA LEU A 562 12.01 19.58 -5.19
C LEU A 562 11.01 19.85 -6.30
N LEU A 563 9.99 18.98 -6.40
CA LEU A 563 8.95 19.08 -7.42
C LEU A 563 8.02 20.28 -7.19
N ILE A 564 7.65 20.56 -5.93
CA ILE A 564 6.79 21.67 -5.55
C ILE A 564 7.52 23.01 -5.78
N MET A 565 8.76 23.14 -5.32
CA MET A 565 9.60 24.33 -5.52
C MET A 565 9.81 24.66 -7.00
N CYS A 566 9.78 23.64 -7.86
CA CYS A 566 9.93 23.77 -9.31
C CYS A 566 8.58 23.81 -10.07
N GLY A 567 7.43 23.86 -9.37
CA GLY A 567 6.12 23.90 -10.00
C GLY A 567 5.74 22.68 -10.84
N CYS A 568 6.32 21.51 -10.56
CA CYS A 568 6.19 20.34 -11.44
C CYS A 568 4.91 19.53 -11.21
N VAL A 569 4.33 19.58 -10.00
CA VAL A 569 3.14 18.78 -9.64
C VAL A 569 1.90 19.34 -10.35
N GLY A 570 1.14 18.47 -11.03
CA GLY A 570 -0.03 18.84 -11.83
C GLY A 570 0.26 19.28 -13.26
N GLN A 571 1.51 19.21 -13.72
CA GLN A 571 1.92 19.54 -15.09
C GLN A 571 2.28 18.28 -15.88
N SER A 572 1.74 18.11 -17.08
CA SER A 572 2.07 16.96 -17.94
C SER A 572 3.56 16.93 -18.30
N GLY A 573 4.22 15.79 -18.06
CA GLY A 573 5.68 15.66 -18.13
C GLY A 573 6.42 16.06 -16.87
N GLY A 574 5.69 16.42 -15.81
CA GLY A 574 6.21 16.83 -14.51
C GLY A 574 5.60 16.05 -13.36
N GLY A 575 6.22 16.17 -12.18
CA GLY A 575 5.60 15.77 -10.93
C GLY A 575 6.15 14.49 -10.32
N TRP A 576 5.43 14.03 -9.29
CA TRP A 576 5.79 12.87 -8.48
C TRP A 576 5.19 11.60 -9.10
N SER A 577 6.06 10.66 -9.48
CA SER A 577 5.67 9.45 -10.20
C SER A 577 6.07 8.19 -9.41
N HIS A 578 5.33 7.92 -8.35
CA HIS A 578 5.52 6.77 -7.46
C HIS A 578 4.92 5.49 -8.03
N TYR A 579 5.74 4.44 -8.17
CA TYR A 579 5.28 3.15 -8.64
C TYR A 579 5.78 2.00 -7.78
N VAL A 580 4.81 1.26 -7.23
CA VAL A 580 4.99 0.16 -6.27
C VAL A 580 4.11 -1.03 -6.71
N GLY A 581 3.11 -1.40 -5.92
CA GLY A 581 2.00 -2.26 -6.33
C GLY A 581 0.94 -1.56 -7.19
N GLN A 582 0.07 -2.37 -7.79
CA GLN A 582 -1.02 -1.99 -8.70
C GLN A 582 -2.23 -1.49 -7.90
N GLU A 583 -2.09 -0.38 -7.18
CA GLU A 583 -3.14 0.08 -6.26
C GLU A 583 -4.38 0.63 -7.01
N LYS A 584 -4.18 1.30 -8.14
CA LYS A 584 -5.22 2.10 -8.81
C LYS A 584 -6.28 1.27 -9.53
N LEU A 585 -7.30 0.91 -8.77
CA LEU A 585 -8.56 0.39 -9.28
C LEU A 585 -9.38 1.57 -9.81
N ARG A 586 -9.35 1.77 -11.14
CA ARG A 586 -9.94 2.96 -11.76
C ARG A 586 -11.45 3.09 -11.50
N PRO A 587 -12.31 2.08 -11.73
CA PRO A 587 -13.75 2.17 -11.47
C PRO A 587 -14.11 2.02 -9.98
N GLN A 588 -13.51 2.85 -9.14
CA GLN A 588 -13.47 2.71 -7.67
C GLN A 588 -14.86 2.63 -7.05
N THR A 589 -15.73 3.59 -7.35
CA THR A 589 -17.06 3.72 -6.73
C THR A 589 -18.09 2.77 -7.33
N GLY A 590 -17.82 2.14 -8.48
CA GLY A 590 -18.61 1.01 -8.95
C GLY A 590 -18.22 -0.31 -8.28
N TRP A 591 -16.94 -0.46 -7.91
CA TRP A 591 -16.42 -1.66 -7.27
C TRP A 591 -16.67 -1.72 -5.76
N GLN A 592 -16.49 -0.62 -5.03
CA GLN A 592 -16.67 -0.56 -3.57
C GLN A 592 -18.00 -1.15 -3.08
N PRO A 593 -19.17 -0.80 -3.66
CA PRO A 593 -20.45 -1.36 -3.19
C PRO A 593 -20.56 -2.86 -3.39
N LEU A 594 -20.03 -3.39 -4.50
CA LEU A 594 -19.96 -4.83 -4.73
C LEU A 594 -19.05 -5.51 -3.70
N ALA A 595 -17.82 -5.02 -3.58
CA ALA A 595 -16.76 -5.66 -2.80
C ALA A 595 -17.04 -5.68 -1.30
N PHE A 596 -17.71 -4.66 -0.77
CA PHE A 596 -17.94 -4.55 0.66
C PHE A 596 -19.41 -4.68 1.05
N GLY A 597 -20.27 -5.14 0.13
CA GLY A 597 -21.69 -5.33 0.41
C GLY A 597 -22.44 -4.03 0.73
N LEU A 598 -21.94 -2.87 0.30
CA LEU A 598 -22.50 -1.54 0.63
C LEU A 598 -23.85 -1.28 -0.04
N ASP A 599 -24.21 -2.14 -0.99
CA ASP A 599 -25.54 -2.22 -1.59
C ASP A 599 -26.58 -2.81 -0.61
N TRP A 600 -26.16 -3.61 0.38
CA TRP A 600 -27.03 -4.22 1.39
C TRP A 600 -26.88 -3.61 2.78
N ALA A 601 -25.65 -3.37 3.23
CA ALA A 601 -25.35 -2.94 4.59
C ALA A 601 -24.16 -1.97 4.61
N ARG A 602 -24.22 -0.93 5.44
CA ARG A 602 -23.14 0.05 5.63
C ARG A 602 -22.98 0.33 7.14
N PRO A 603 -21.74 0.44 7.66
CA PRO A 603 -20.44 0.23 7.02
C PRO A 603 -19.92 -1.22 7.14
N PRO A 604 -18.89 -1.59 6.36
CA PRO A 604 -18.14 -2.85 6.54
C PRO A 604 -17.12 -2.70 7.69
N ARG A 605 -16.37 -3.76 8.01
CA ARG A 605 -15.21 -3.70 8.92
C ARG A 605 -13.90 -3.70 8.15
N HIS A 606 -13.32 -2.51 7.99
CA HIS A 606 -11.97 -2.34 7.45
C HIS A 606 -10.95 -2.28 8.57
N MET A 607 -9.79 -2.91 8.37
CA MET A 607 -8.69 -2.89 9.33
C MET A 607 -7.36 -2.58 8.66
N ASN A 608 -6.54 -1.75 9.30
CA ASN A 608 -5.18 -1.49 8.85
C ASN A 608 -4.25 -2.63 9.32
N SER A 609 -3.72 -3.38 8.36
CA SER A 609 -3.13 -4.71 8.58
C SER A 609 -1.85 -4.68 9.40
N THR A 610 -1.03 -3.63 9.28
CA THR A 610 0.22 -3.55 10.02
C THR A 610 -0.03 -3.54 11.53
N SER A 611 -0.96 -2.72 12.03
CA SER A 611 -1.31 -2.69 13.47
C SER A 611 -1.89 -4.02 13.93
N ALA A 612 -2.80 -4.59 13.13
CA ALA A 612 -3.40 -5.88 13.44
C ALA A 612 -2.37 -7.03 13.50
N PHE A 613 -1.45 -7.11 12.54
CA PHE A 613 -0.40 -8.13 12.58
C PHE A 613 0.63 -7.84 13.66
N TYR A 614 0.99 -6.59 13.91
CA TYR A 614 1.89 -6.22 15.01
C TYR A 614 1.34 -6.68 16.37
N ALA A 615 0.03 -6.51 16.60
CA ALA A 615 -0.66 -6.97 17.80
C ALA A 615 -0.85 -8.51 17.84
N HIS A 616 -1.44 -9.11 16.79
CA HIS A 616 -1.90 -10.51 16.83
C HIS A 616 -0.85 -11.55 16.44
N THR A 617 0.33 -11.11 15.99
CA THR A 617 1.51 -11.96 15.89
C THR A 617 2.52 -11.66 17.01
N ASP A 618 2.11 -10.86 18.00
CA ASP A 618 2.85 -10.48 19.21
C ASP A 618 4.22 -9.86 18.94
N GLN A 619 4.43 -9.27 17.76
CA GLN A 619 5.70 -8.62 17.41
C GLN A 619 5.99 -7.42 18.33
N TRP A 620 4.96 -6.81 18.92
CA TRP A 620 5.10 -5.75 19.93
C TRP A 620 5.81 -6.21 21.21
N ARG A 621 5.79 -7.51 21.51
CA ARG A 621 6.49 -8.09 22.66
C ARG A 621 8.00 -8.20 22.45
N TYR A 622 8.50 -7.81 21.29
CA TYR A 622 9.91 -7.85 20.92
C TYR A 622 10.38 -6.47 20.41
N GLU A 623 9.64 -5.41 20.72
CA GLU A 623 9.96 -4.07 20.23
C GLU A 623 11.21 -3.49 20.88
N THR A 624 12.13 -3.04 20.04
CA THR A 624 13.46 -2.59 20.45
C THR A 624 13.65 -1.08 20.30
N LEU A 625 12.80 -0.43 19.49
CA LEU A 625 12.82 1.01 19.27
C LEU A 625 12.01 1.72 20.35
N ASN A 626 12.67 2.55 21.16
CA ASN A 626 11.98 3.38 22.15
C ASN A 626 11.47 4.69 21.51
N VAL A 627 10.36 5.21 22.04
CA VAL A 627 9.79 6.49 21.56
C VAL A 627 10.74 7.66 21.79
N SER A 628 11.51 7.66 22.89
CA SER A 628 12.53 8.67 23.18
C SER A 628 13.61 8.75 22.10
N GLU A 629 13.88 7.65 21.39
CA GLU A 629 14.86 7.60 20.30
C GLU A 629 14.34 8.26 19.02
N ILE A 630 13.04 8.53 18.88
CA ILE A 630 12.45 9.16 17.68
C ILE A 630 11.71 10.46 17.98
N LEU A 631 11.64 10.85 19.25
CA LEU A 631 11.07 12.12 19.69
C LEU A 631 11.93 13.31 19.21
N SER A 632 11.27 14.44 18.96
CA SER A 632 11.96 15.68 18.63
C SER A 632 12.70 16.26 19.83
N PRO A 633 13.93 16.78 19.68
CA PRO A 633 14.57 17.58 20.72
C PRO A 633 13.81 18.90 20.97
N THR A 634 12.97 19.34 20.04
CA THR A 634 12.08 20.50 20.18
C THR A 634 10.62 20.09 20.45
N ALA A 635 10.37 18.85 20.88
CA ALA A 635 9.00 18.36 21.12
C ALA A 635 8.26 19.30 22.08
N PRO A 636 6.97 19.62 21.83
CA PRO A 636 6.15 20.36 22.79
C PRO A 636 6.09 19.66 24.15
N ASP A 637 5.81 20.41 25.21
CA ASP A 637 5.68 19.84 26.56
C ASP A 637 4.50 18.86 26.61
N GLY A 638 4.72 17.67 27.19
CA GLY A 638 3.73 16.59 27.27
C GLY A 638 4.32 15.29 27.78
N ASP A 639 3.46 14.33 28.15
CA ASP A 639 3.90 12.97 28.49
C ASP A 639 4.06 12.13 27.22
N TRP A 640 5.30 12.02 26.76
CA TRP A 640 5.70 11.23 25.59
C TRP A 640 6.21 9.83 25.96
N ASP A 641 6.23 9.46 27.25
CA ASP A 641 6.75 8.16 27.68
C ASP A 641 5.70 7.06 27.47
N ALA A 642 5.83 6.33 26.37
CA ALA A 642 5.03 5.13 26.10
C ALA A 642 5.73 4.22 25.08
N THR A 643 5.23 2.99 24.94
CA THR A 643 5.65 2.06 23.90
C THR A 643 4.93 2.32 22.57
N LEU A 644 5.44 1.81 21.45
CA LEU A 644 4.80 2.02 20.14
C LEU A 644 3.36 1.46 20.06
N ILE A 645 3.08 0.35 20.76
CA ILE A 645 1.72 -0.21 20.80
C ILE A 645 0.77 0.67 21.63
N ASP A 646 1.26 1.39 22.64
CA ASP A 646 0.44 2.33 23.42
C ASP A 646 -0.10 3.46 22.55
N TYR A 647 0.73 4.00 21.65
CA TYR A 647 0.30 4.99 20.66
C TYR A 647 -0.78 4.43 19.73
N ASN A 648 -0.70 3.14 19.35
CA ASN A 648 -1.72 2.52 18.51
C ASN A 648 -3.05 2.36 19.25
N VAL A 649 -3.03 1.89 20.51
CA VAL A 649 -4.24 1.74 21.34
C VAL A 649 -4.91 3.08 21.60
N ARG A 650 -4.10 4.13 21.86
CA ARG A 650 -4.56 5.53 21.95
C ARG A 650 -5.25 5.98 20.66
N ALA A 651 -4.62 5.75 19.51
CA ALA A 651 -5.18 6.08 18.21
C ALA A 651 -6.50 5.34 17.95
N GLU A 652 -6.57 4.04 18.24
CA GLU A 652 -7.79 3.25 18.11
C GLU A 652 -8.94 3.80 18.96
N ARG A 653 -8.71 4.06 20.25
CA ARG A 653 -9.77 4.56 21.15
C ARG A 653 -10.19 5.99 20.86
N MET A 654 -9.29 6.83 20.32
CA MET A 654 -9.62 8.19 19.86
C MET A 654 -10.37 8.21 18.52
N GLY A 655 -10.53 7.04 17.89
CA GLY A 655 -11.18 6.92 16.58
C GLY A 655 -10.28 7.27 15.42
N TRP A 656 -8.97 7.30 15.61
CA TRP A 656 -8.01 7.63 14.56
C TRP A 656 -7.70 6.45 13.65
N LEU A 657 -7.53 5.26 14.23
CA LEU A 657 -7.32 4.01 13.51
C LEU A 657 -8.47 3.03 13.78
N PRO A 658 -8.76 2.10 12.85
CA PRO A 658 -9.70 1.03 13.12
C PRO A 658 -9.14 0.03 14.15
N SER A 659 -10.05 -0.72 14.78
CA SER A 659 -9.72 -1.85 15.65
C SER A 659 -10.24 -3.16 15.05
N ALA A 660 -9.47 -4.24 15.19
CA ALA A 660 -9.93 -5.59 14.87
C ALA A 660 -9.19 -6.65 15.72
N PRO A 661 -9.91 -7.46 16.52
CA PRO A 661 -11.34 -7.29 16.82
C PRO A 661 -11.65 -5.98 17.56
N GLN A 662 -12.89 -5.51 17.57
CA GLN A 662 -13.22 -4.15 18.02
C GLN A 662 -13.39 -4.06 19.54
N LEU A 663 -14.28 -4.88 20.08
CA LEU A 663 -14.61 -4.92 21.50
C LEU A 663 -14.40 -6.33 22.04
N LYS A 664 -14.05 -6.45 23.32
CA LYS A 664 -13.90 -7.75 23.97
C LYS A 664 -15.21 -8.54 24.00
N THR A 665 -16.32 -7.83 24.21
CA THR A 665 -17.67 -8.39 24.18
C THR A 665 -18.10 -8.63 22.73
N ASN A 666 -18.82 -9.73 22.47
CA ASN A 666 -19.38 -10.00 21.15
C ASN A 666 -20.29 -8.82 20.70
N PRO A 667 -19.99 -8.17 19.56
CA PRO A 667 -20.71 -6.98 19.14
C PRO A 667 -22.18 -7.22 18.75
N LEU A 668 -22.59 -8.49 18.57
CA LEU A 668 -23.99 -8.88 18.35
C LEU A 668 -24.86 -8.75 19.61
N GLU A 669 -24.25 -8.66 20.80
CA GLU A 669 -24.97 -8.57 22.08
C GLU A 669 -25.22 -7.12 22.53
N ILE A 670 -24.46 -6.17 21.98
CA ILE A 670 -24.40 -4.79 22.48
C ILE A 670 -25.71 -4.03 22.22
N ALA A 671 -26.29 -4.15 21.03
CA ALA A 671 -27.54 -3.47 20.70
C ALA A 671 -28.70 -3.92 21.62
N ALA A 672 -28.74 -5.22 21.97
CA ALA A 672 -29.71 -5.75 22.91
C ALA A 672 -29.46 -5.22 24.33
N ALA A 673 -28.21 -5.13 24.77
CA ALA A 673 -27.83 -4.55 26.06
C ALA A 673 -28.18 -3.05 26.15
N ALA A 674 -27.92 -2.27 25.10
CA ALA A 674 -28.29 -0.86 24.99
C ALA A 674 -29.80 -0.67 25.08
N LYS A 675 -30.59 -1.48 24.36
CA LYS A 675 -32.06 -1.49 24.43
C LYS A 675 -32.56 -1.81 25.84
N LYS A 676 -31.97 -2.80 26.52
CA LYS A 676 -32.31 -3.14 27.92
C LYS A 676 -31.99 -1.99 28.88
N ALA A 677 -30.91 -1.26 28.62
CA ALA A 677 -30.53 -0.06 29.36
C ALA A 677 -31.33 1.20 28.96
N LYS A 678 -32.23 1.10 27.97
CA LYS A 678 -33.01 2.22 27.40
C LYS A 678 -32.12 3.37 26.89
N LYS A 679 -30.99 3.04 26.27
CA LYS A 679 -30.06 3.99 25.66
C LYS A 679 -29.90 3.72 24.16
N ASP A 680 -29.59 4.75 23.40
CA ASP A 680 -29.09 4.58 22.03
C ASP A 680 -27.76 3.81 22.09
N PRO A 681 -27.49 2.88 21.14
CA PRO A 681 -26.23 2.15 21.08
C PRO A 681 -24.97 3.03 21.16
N LYS A 682 -24.96 4.21 20.54
CA LYS A 682 -23.78 5.10 20.57
C LYS A 682 -23.51 5.65 21.98
N ASP A 683 -24.58 6.03 22.69
CA ASP A 683 -24.50 6.58 24.04
C ASP A 683 -24.18 5.47 25.04
N TYR A 684 -24.76 4.28 24.84
CA TYR A 684 -24.47 3.10 25.65
C TYR A 684 -22.99 2.70 25.55
N VAL A 685 -22.44 2.62 24.33
CA VAL A 685 -21.04 2.25 24.12
C VAL A 685 -20.11 3.29 24.74
N ALA A 686 -20.33 4.59 24.48
CA ALA A 686 -19.54 5.66 25.08
C ALA A 686 -19.55 5.59 26.62
N ASP A 687 -20.72 5.43 27.24
CA ASP A 687 -20.86 5.33 28.70
C ASP A 687 -20.22 4.06 29.28
N GLN A 688 -20.36 2.92 28.61
CA GLN A 688 -19.78 1.67 29.10
C GLN A 688 -18.27 1.62 28.93
N LEU A 689 -17.71 2.20 27.86
CA LEU A 689 -16.26 2.36 27.69
C LEU A 689 -15.70 3.34 28.73
N LYS A 690 -16.34 4.51 28.92
CA LYS A 690 -15.95 5.49 29.95
C LYS A 690 -15.96 4.91 31.36
N SER A 691 -16.91 4.00 31.66
CA SER A 691 -16.99 3.32 32.96
C SER A 691 -16.13 2.06 33.08
N GLY A 692 -15.46 1.62 32.01
CA GLY A 692 -14.63 0.41 31.96
C GLY A 692 -15.41 -0.91 31.96
N LYS A 693 -16.74 -0.88 31.81
CA LYS A 693 -17.62 -2.06 31.75
C LYS A 693 -17.57 -2.74 30.39
N LEU A 694 -17.46 -1.96 29.31
CA LEU A 694 -17.01 -2.44 28.02
C LEU A 694 -15.51 -2.15 27.90
N LYS A 695 -14.80 -3.00 27.17
CA LYS A 695 -13.37 -2.86 26.90
C LYS A 695 -13.10 -3.02 25.41
N MET A 696 -12.17 -2.23 24.89
CA MET A 696 -11.67 -2.41 23.52
C MET A 696 -10.73 -3.62 23.49
N SER A 697 -10.76 -4.40 22.41
CA SER A 697 -9.95 -5.62 22.33
C SER A 697 -8.45 -5.33 22.30
N CYS A 698 -8.06 -4.17 21.75
CA CYS A 698 -6.67 -3.74 21.64
C CYS A 698 -5.99 -3.46 22.99
N GLU A 699 -6.75 -3.30 24.08
CA GLU A 699 -6.20 -3.19 25.44
C GLU A 699 -5.68 -4.54 25.99
N ASP A 700 -6.05 -5.66 25.37
CA ASP A 700 -5.64 -7.01 25.77
C ASP A 700 -5.70 -7.98 24.57
N PRO A 701 -4.84 -7.80 23.53
CA PRO A 701 -4.86 -8.63 22.31
C PRO A 701 -4.46 -10.09 22.56
N ASP A 702 -3.94 -10.38 23.76
CA ASP A 702 -3.53 -11.72 24.19
C ASP A 702 -4.63 -12.48 24.94
N ASP A 703 -5.70 -11.80 25.37
CA ASP A 703 -6.89 -12.46 25.91
C ASP A 703 -7.59 -13.28 24.81
N GLU A 704 -7.95 -14.52 25.12
CA GLU A 704 -8.53 -15.46 24.16
C GLU A 704 -9.85 -14.97 23.53
N ALA A 705 -10.59 -14.08 24.19
CA ALA A 705 -11.77 -13.45 23.59
C ALA A 705 -11.42 -12.49 22.43
N ASN A 706 -10.18 -12.01 22.36
CA ASN A 706 -9.69 -10.99 21.45
C ASN A 706 -8.87 -11.54 20.28
N TRP A 707 -8.71 -12.86 20.17
CA TRP A 707 -7.94 -13.47 19.10
C TRP A 707 -8.68 -13.45 17.76
N PRO A 708 -8.01 -13.17 16.63
CA PRO A 708 -8.51 -13.58 15.34
C PRO A 708 -8.54 -15.12 15.31
N ARG A 709 -9.71 -15.71 15.02
CA ARG A 709 -9.89 -17.17 15.06
C ARG A 709 -9.86 -17.80 13.69
N ASN A 710 -10.53 -17.19 12.72
CA ASN A 710 -10.57 -17.69 11.35
C ASN A 710 -9.93 -16.68 10.42
N LEU A 711 -9.03 -17.13 9.54
CA LEU A 711 -8.37 -16.30 8.54
C LEU A 711 -8.51 -16.92 7.14
N PHE A 712 -9.08 -16.14 6.23
CA PHE A 712 -9.02 -16.40 4.80
C PHE A 712 -7.82 -15.69 4.18
N VAL A 713 -7.05 -16.40 3.36
CA VAL A 713 -6.00 -15.82 2.53
C VAL A 713 -6.25 -16.21 1.07
N TRP A 714 -6.46 -15.23 0.20
CA TRP A 714 -6.62 -15.49 -1.23
C TRP A 714 -5.96 -14.38 -2.04
N ARG A 715 -5.46 -14.73 -3.24
CA ARG A 715 -4.68 -13.82 -4.10
C ARG A 715 -3.43 -13.26 -3.39
N SER A 716 -2.95 -13.98 -2.38
CA SER A 716 -1.86 -13.59 -1.49
C SER A 716 -1.06 -14.81 -1.05
N ASN A 717 0.25 -14.63 -0.95
CA ASN A 717 1.14 -15.56 -0.25
C ASN A 717 1.67 -14.86 1.02
N LEU A 718 0.79 -14.58 1.98
CA LEU A 718 1.11 -13.87 3.21
C LEU A 718 2.34 -14.46 3.92
N LEU A 719 2.34 -15.77 4.18
CA LEU A 719 3.40 -16.48 4.91
C LEU A 719 4.63 -16.82 4.07
N GLY A 720 4.66 -16.48 2.78
CA GLY A 720 5.81 -16.70 1.90
C GLY A 720 6.38 -15.42 1.29
N SER A 721 5.72 -14.29 1.50
CA SER A 721 5.96 -13.07 0.73
C SER A 721 5.85 -11.80 1.57
N SER A 722 4.66 -11.45 2.06
CA SER A 722 4.40 -10.13 2.65
C SER A 722 4.40 -10.09 4.17
N GLY A 723 4.40 -11.26 4.83
CA GLY A 723 4.47 -11.48 6.27
C GLY A 723 5.77 -11.02 6.92
N LYS A 724 5.95 -9.72 7.22
CA LYS A 724 7.10 -9.24 8.03
C LYS A 724 7.04 -9.85 9.42
N GLY A 725 8.16 -10.32 9.94
CA GLY A 725 8.15 -11.12 11.16
C GLY A 725 7.61 -12.51 10.91
N HIS A 726 8.06 -13.17 9.84
CA HIS A 726 7.56 -14.48 9.42
C HIS A 726 7.50 -15.45 10.61
N GLU A 727 8.60 -15.60 11.37
CA GLU A 727 8.67 -16.52 12.51
C GLU A 727 7.65 -16.22 13.62
N TYR A 728 7.28 -14.95 13.82
CA TYR A 728 6.24 -14.55 14.77
C TYR A 728 4.82 -14.94 14.31
N PHE A 729 4.55 -14.93 13.00
CA PHE A 729 3.33 -15.54 12.46
C PHE A 729 3.27 -17.04 12.77
N LEU A 730 4.37 -17.78 12.64
CA LEU A 730 4.38 -19.23 12.94
C LEU A 730 4.13 -19.48 14.43
N LYS A 731 4.79 -18.72 15.31
CA LYS A 731 4.70 -18.87 16.76
C LYS A 731 3.31 -18.47 17.29
N HIS A 732 2.96 -17.19 17.14
CA HIS A 732 1.83 -16.61 17.86
C HIS A 732 0.51 -16.81 17.11
N LEU A 733 0.50 -16.67 15.79
CA LEU A 733 -0.74 -16.81 15.01
C LEU A 733 -1.05 -18.27 14.67
N LEU A 734 -0.06 -19.04 14.23
CA LEU A 734 -0.26 -20.43 13.78
C LEU A 734 -0.03 -21.49 14.85
N GLY A 735 0.82 -21.25 15.85
CA GLY A 735 1.14 -22.21 16.90
C GLY A 735 1.97 -23.41 16.43
N THR A 736 2.85 -23.20 15.45
CA THR A 736 3.72 -24.25 14.88
C THR A 736 5.20 -23.95 15.16
N THR A 737 6.08 -24.84 14.71
CA THR A 737 7.53 -24.68 14.83
C THR A 737 7.99 -23.37 14.18
N HIS A 738 8.81 -22.60 14.89
CA HIS A 738 9.28 -21.27 14.50
C HIS A 738 10.80 -21.12 14.70
N GLY A 739 11.35 -20.05 14.13
CA GLY A 739 12.76 -19.68 14.21
C GLY A 739 13.08 -18.43 15.05
N VAL A 740 12.13 -17.85 15.78
CA VAL A 740 12.39 -16.70 16.70
C VAL A 740 13.56 -17.01 17.64
N MET A 741 14.56 -16.14 17.69
CA MET A 741 15.79 -16.31 18.48
C MET A 741 15.95 -15.30 19.62
N GLY A 742 15.39 -14.10 19.45
CA GLY A 742 15.38 -13.06 20.47
C GLY A 742 14.45 -13.41 21.62
N LYS A 743 14.72 -12.78 22.77
CA LYS A 743 13.86 -12.86 23.95
C LYS A 743 12.81 -11.75 23.89
N ASP A 744 11.70 -11.95 24.60
CA ASP A 744 10.66 -10.92 24.68
C ASP A 744 11.02 -9.84 25.73
N LEU A 745 10.28 -8.71 25.73
CA LEU A 745 10.54 -7.59 26.64
C LEU A 745 10.49 -7.97 28.12
N GLY A 746 9.68 -8.97 28.47
CA GLY A 746 9.52 -9.44 29.84
C GLY A 746 10.77 -10.15 30.34
N GLU A 747 11.33 -11.03 29.51
CA GLU A 747 12.58 -11.75 29.80
C GLU A 747 13.79 -10.81 29.84
N GLU A 748 13.80 -9.76 29.02
CA GLU A 748 14.90 -8.79 28.98
C GLU A 748 14.76 -7.64 29.98
N GLY A 749 13.64 -7.56 30.71
CA GLY A 749 13.38 -6.47 31.66
C GLY A 749 13.23 -5.09 31.01
N ARG A 750 12.82 -5.03 29.74
CA ARG A 750 12.60 -3.78 29.00
C ARG A 750 11.26 -3.11 29.37
N GLN A 751 11.07 -1.87 28.90
CA GLN A 751 9.83 -1.11 29.12
C GLN A 751 8.61 -1.91 28.65
N ARG A 752 7.66 -2.15 29.56
CA ARG A 752 6.37 -2.75 29.23
C ARG A 752 5.37 -1.67 28.82
N SER A 753 4.38 -2.07 28.02
CA SER A 753 3.26 -1.23 27.62
C SER A 753 2.46 -0.73 28.84
N LYS A 754 1.97 0.51 28.75
CA LYS A 754 1.08 1.12 29.76
C LYS A 754 -0.40 0.91 29.45
N GLU A 755 -0.74 0.71 28.17
CA GLU A 755 -2.12 0.61 27.67
C GLU A 755 -2.57 -0.83 27.41
N VAL A 756 -1.62 -1.72 27.10
CA VAL A 756 -1.84 -3.13 26.77
C VAL A 756 -1.48 -4.00 27.95
N LYS A 757 -2.38 -4.91 28.30
CA LYS A 757 -2.13 -5.89 29.34
C LYS A 757 -1.01 -6.86 28.92
N TRP A 758 0.00 -6.98 29.78
CA TRP A 758 1.06 -7.98 29.63
C TRP A 758 0.65 -9.32 30.25
N HIS A 759 0.86 -10.41 29.51
CA HIS A 759 0.81 -11.78 30.03
C HIS A 759 2.23 -12.36 29.98
N ASP A 760 2.73 -12.92 31.08
CA ASP A 760 4.10 -13.43 31.14
C ASP A 760 4.31 -14.60 30.15
N GLU A 761 3.29 -15.43 29.94
CA GLU A 761 3.25 -16.42 28.86
C GLU A 761 2.46 -15.85 27.68
N ALA A 762 3.14 -15.59 26.56
CA ALA A 762 2.49 -15.16 25.33
C ALA A 762 1.63 -16.29 24.73
N PRO A 763 0.43 -16.01 24.22
CA PRO A 763 -0.38 -17.01 23.54
C PRO A 763 0.26 -17.51 22.24
N GLU A 764 0.10 -18.80 21.97
CA GLU A 764 0.53 -19.45 20.74
C GLU A 764 -0.65 -20.09 20.00
N GLY A 765 -0.66 -19.95 18.68
CA GLY A 765 -1.69 -20.49 17.82
C GLY A 765 -3.05 -19.84 18.03
N LYS A 766 -3.13 -18.51 17.89
CA LYS A 766 -4.39 -17.74 17.97
C LYS A 766 -5.44 -18.19 16.94
N LEU A 767 -5.04 -18.63 15.73
CA LEU A 767 -5.97 -19.09 14.69
C LEU A 767 -6.48 -20.52 14.90
N ASP A 768 -7.80 -20.65 14.96
CA ASP A 768 -8.54 -21.92 14.89
C ASP A 768 -8.56 -22.49 13.48
N LEU A 769 -8.74 -21.65 12.44
CA LEU A 769 -8.82 -22.09 11.05
C LEU A 769 -8.11 -21.13 10.09
N LEU A 770 -7.18 -21.67 9.30
CA LEU A 770 -6.55 -20.99 8.17
C LEU A 770 -7.00 -21.62 6.85
N VAL A 771 -7.71 -20.85 6.03
CA VAL A 771 -8.19 -21.26 4.70
C VAL A 771 -7.46 -20.47 3.62
N THR A 772 -6.90 -21.16 2.63
CA THR A 772 -6.18 -20.50 1.52
C THR A 772 -6.69 -20.92 0.16
N LEU A 773 -6.94 -19.94 -0.71
CA LEU A 773 -7.33 -20.15 -2.10
C LEU A 773 -6.13 -19.83 -2.99
N ASP A 774 -5.65 -20.83 -3.73
CA ASP A 774 -4.51 -20.66 -4.63
C ASP A 774 -4.57 -21.69 -5.78
N PHE A 775 -3.96 -21.35 -6.91
CA PHE A 775 -3.82 -22.27 -8.04
C PHE A 775 -2.51 -23.05 -7.95
N ARG A 776 -1.54 -22.60 -7.16
CA ARG A 776 -0.26 -23.28 -6.88
C ARG A 776 -0.13 -23.58 -5.39
N MET A 777 0.60 -24.63 -5.01
CA MET A 777 0.91 -24.89 -3.61
C MET A 777 1.98 -23.92 -3.11
N SER A 778 1.56 -22.73 -2.67
CA SER A 778 2.44 -21.69 -2.12
C SER A 778 2.84 -21.97 -0.67
N THR A 779 3.81 -21.24 -0.14
CA THR A 779 4.21 -21.34 1.27
C THR A 779 3.01 -21.17 2.22
N THR A 780 2.12 -20.21 2.00
CA THR A 780 0.89 -20.10 2.80
C THR A 780 0.07 -21.38 2.75
N CYS A 781 -0.19 -21.94 1.56
CA CYS A 781 -0.94 -23.20 1.42
C CYS A 781 -0.31 -24.35 2.23
N VAL A 782 1.02 -24.45 2.25
CA VAL A 782 1.73 -25.49 3.03
C VAL A 782 1.41 -25.40 4.53
N TYR A 783 1.17 -24.20 5.04
CA TYR A 783 0.82 -23.93 6.43
C TYR A 783 -0.69 -23.90 6.73
N SER A 784 -1.57 -23.86 5.73
CA SER A 784 -3.03 -23.78 5.92
C SER A 784 -3.69 -25.06 6.43
N ASP A 785 -4.88 -24.98 7.02
CA ASP A 785 -5.64 -26.17 7.38
C ASP A 785 -6.44 -26.70 6.18
N ILE A 786 -6.95 -25.76 5.37
CA ILE A 786 -7.70 -26.03 4.14
C ILE A 786 -7.07 -25.25 2.99
N VAL A 787 -6.85 -25.94 1.86
CA VAL A 787 -6.41 -25.34 0.60
C VAL A 787 -7.49 -25.58 -0.45
N LEU A 788 -7.97 -24.51 -1.06
CA LEU A 788 -9.04 -24.51 -2.05
C LEU A 788 -8.44 -24.24 -3.44
N PRO A 789 -8.65 -25.13 -4.45
CA PRO A 789 -8.10 -24.94 -5.77
C PRO A 789 -8.83 -23.80 -6.48
N THR A 790 -8.15 -22.68 -6.70
CA THR A 790 -8.71 -21.57 -7.48
C THR A 790 -8.39 -21.70 -8.97
N ALA A 791 -9.26 -21.14 -9.81
CA ALA A 791 -9.05 -21.03 -11.24
C ALA A 791 -7.85 -20.12 -11.52
N THR A 792 -7.02 -20.49 -12.50
CA THR A 792 -5.96 -19.61 -13.01
C THR A 792 -6.58 -18.41 -13.73
N TRP A 793 -5.76 -17.41 -14.06
CA TRP A 793 -6.23 -16.22 -14.79
C TRP A 793 -6.69 -16.51 -16.22
N TYR A 794 -6.42 -17.70 -16.75
CA TYR A 794 -6.87 -18.14 -18.08
C TYR A 794 -8.12 -19.03 -18.01
N GLU A 795 -8.75 -19.15 -16.83
CA GLU A 795 -9.89 -20.02 -16.56
C GLU A 795 -11.05 -19.29 -15.87
N LYS A 796 -11.02 -17.93 -15.77
CA LYS A 796 -12.06 -17.13 -15.10
C LYS A 796 -12.27 -15.77 -15.75
N ASN A 797 -13.41 -15.13 -15.49
CA ASN A 797 -13.72 -13.78 -15.96
C ASN A 797 -13.54 -12.76 -14.85
N ASP A 798 -12.92 -11.62 -15.15
CA ASP A 798 -12.67 -10.54 -14.19
C ASP A 798 -12.22 -9.26 -14.91
N LEU A 799 -11.93 -8.18 -14.17
CA LEU A 799 -11.45 -6.89 -14.67
C LEU A 799 -10.05 -6.58 -14.12
N ASN A 800 -9.26 -5.84 -14.89
CA ASN A 800 -7.93 -5.36 -14.50
C ASN A 800 -7.69 -3.91 -14.96
N THR A 801 -7.12 -3.08 -14.09
CA THR A 801 -6.66 -1.71 -14.38
C THR A 801 -5.35 -1.43 -13.65
N SER A 802 -4.61 -0.41 -14.07
CA SER A 802 -3.44 0.07 -13.33
C SER A 802 -3.25 1.58 -13.48
N ASP A 803 -2.45 2.13 -12.57
CA ASP A 803 -1.73 3.39 -12.60
C ASP A 803 -1.07 3.67 -13.95
N MET A 804 -0.38 2.68 -14.50
CA MET A 804 0.56 2.87 -15.62
C MET A 804 -0.12 3.32 -16.92
N HIS A 805 -1.39 2.97 -17.12
CA HIS A 805 -2.13 3.30 -18.34
C HIS A 805 -3.64 3.41 -18.10
N PRO A 806 -4.40 4.08 -18.97
CA PRO A 806 -5.80 4.37 -18.73
C PRO A 806 -6.78 3.29 -19.23
N PHE A 807 -6.28 2.11 -19.58
CA PHE A 807 -7.11 1.04 -20.11
C PHE A 807 -7.70 0.13 -19.02
N ILE A 808 -8.98 -0.19 -19.18
CA ILE A 808 -9.63 -1.34 -18.54
C ILE A 808 -9.75 -2.48 -19.54
N HIS A 809 -9.40 -3.69 -19.10
CA HIS A 809 -9.46 -4.92 -19.90
C HIS A 809 -9.66 -6.16 -19.01
N PRO A 810 -10.13 -7.28 -19.58
CA PRO A 810 -10.61 -8.39 -18.78
C PRO A 810 -9.55 -9.48 -18.54
N LEU A 811 -9.76 -10.24 -17.47
CA LEU A 811 -9.41 -11.66 -17.46
C LEU A 811 -10.57 -12.41 -18.15
N SER A 812 -10.28 -13.43 -18.96
CA SER A 812 -11.31 -14.28 -19.56
C SER A 812 -10.94 -15.76 -19.52
N SER A 813 -11.97 -16.61 -19.43
CA SER A 813 -11.82 -18.06 -19.47
C SER A 813 -11.50 -18.55 -20.89
N ALA A 814 -10.28 -19.04 -21.10
CA ALA A 814 -9.83 -19.67 -22.33
C ALA A 814 -10.30 -21.14 -22.43
N ALA A 815 -10.37 -21.81 -21.28
CA ALA A 815 -10.93 -23.14 -21.06
C ALA A 815 -11.53 -23.19 -19.65
N ASP A 816 -12.49 -24.07 -19.42
CA ASP A 816 -13.06 -24.27 -18.09
C ASP A 816 -11.95 -24.60 -17.07
N PRO A 817 -12.09 -24.17 -15.80
CA PRO A 817 -11.12 -24.48 -14.76
C PRO A 817 -10.78 -25.97 -14.71
N ALA A 818 -9.49 -26.29 -14.83
CA ALA A 818 -9.05 -27.68 -14.84
C ALA A 818 -9.30 -28.38 -13.48
N TRP A 819 -9.57 -29.68 -13.54
CA TRP A 819 -9.89 -30.55 -12.39
C TRP A 819 -11.13 -30.07 -11.61
N GLU A 820 -10.98 -29.77 -10.32
CA GLU A 820 -12.06 -29.28 -9.45
C GLU A 820 -11.85 -27.82 -9.06
N ALA A 821 -10.97 -27.10 -9.78
CA ALA A 821 -10.76 -25.68 -9.53
C ALA A 821 -12.05 -24.88 -9.79
N ARG A 822 -12.22 -23.78 -9.05
CA ARG A 822 -13.34 -22.84 -9.23
C ARG A 822 -12.80 -21.41 -9.17
N SER A 823 -13.45 -20.46 -9.84
CA SER A 823 -13.06 -19.04 -9.68
C SER A 823 -13.28 -18.59 -8.24
N ASP A 824 -12.54 -17.59 -7.77
CA ASP A 824 -12.70 -17.06 -6.41
C ASP A 824 -14.16 -16.65 -6.13
N TRP A 825 -14.86 -16.11 -7.14
CA TRP A 825 -16.30 -15.81 -7.08
C TRP A 825 -17.15 -17.04 -6.79
N GLU A 826 -16.98 -18.13 -7.55
CA GLU A 826 -17.72 -19.37 -7.35
C GLU A 826 -17.38 -20.06 -6.03
N ILE A 827 -16.15 -19.92 -5.54
CA ILE A 827 -15.73 -20.45 -4.23
C ILE A 827 -16.50 -19.74 -3.12
N PHE A 828 -16.45 -18.41 -3.07
CA PHE A 828 -17.13 -17.65 -2.02
C PHE A 828 -18.65 -17.65 -2.18
N LYS A 829 -19.20 -17.75 -3.40
CA LYS A 829 -20.63 -17.99 -3.62
C LYS A 829 -21.07 -19.33 -3.04
N GLY A 830 -20.29 -20.39 -3.27
CA GLY A 830 -20.53 -21.71 -2.68
C GLY A 830 -20.43 -21.71 -1.15
N LEU A 831 -19.47 -20.97 -0.60
CA LEU A 831 -19.33 -20.78 0.85
C LEU A 831 -20.48 -19.96 1.44
N ALA A 832 -20.90 -18.87 0.79
CA ALA A 832 -22.04 -18.06 1.18
C ALA A 832 -23.32 -18.91 1.24
N LYS A 833 -23.53 -19.76 0.24
CA LYS A 833 -24.64 -20.72 0.22
C LYS A 833 -24.59 -21.67 1.42
N LYS A 834 -23.46 -22.35 1.63
CA LYS A 834 -23.32 -23.30 2.73
C LYS A 834 -23.40 -22.62 4.09
N PHE A 835 -22.88 -21.39 4.22
CA PHE A 835 -23.01 -20.58 5.41
C PHE A 835 -24.47 -20.23 5.72
N SER A 836 -25.25 -19.79 4.73
CA SER A 836 -26.69 -19.56 4.88
C SER A 836 -27.47 -20.83 5.28
N GLU A 837 -27.01 -22.02 4.88
CA GLU A 837 -27.61 -23.30 5.29
C GLU A 837 -27.30 -23.68 6.76
N VAL A 838 -26.08 -23.44 7.25
CA VAL A 838 -25.66 -23.86 8.61
C VAL A 838 -25.83 -22.79 9.68
N ALA A 839 -25.77 -21.50 9.30
CA ALA A 839 -25.90 -20.39 10.23
C ALA A 839 -27.18 -20.45 11.10
N PRO A 840 -28.36 -20.87 10.60
CA PRO A 840 -29.58 -21.01 11.42
C PRO A 840 -29.44 -21.94 12.64
N GLU A 841 -28.40 -22.77 12.73
CA GLU A 841 -28.10 -23.54 13.95
C GLU A 841 -27.83 -22.62 15.15
N VAL A 842 -27.28 -21.42 14.92
CA VAL A 842 -26.79 -20.51 15.99
C VAL A 842 -27.04 -19.01 15.76
N LEU A 843 -27.33 -18.58 14.52
CA LEU A 843 -27.44 -17.18 14.09
C LEU A 843 -28.71 -16.97 13.26
N GLY A 844 -29.43 -15.87 13.53
CA GLY A 844 -30.61 -15.45 12.78
C GLY A 844 -30.44 -14.11 12.09
N VAL A 845 -31.37 -13.19 12.32
CA VAL A 845 -31.24 -11.78 11.95
C VAL A 845 -30.74 -11.02 13.18
N GLU A 846 -29.49 -10.56 13.14
CA GLU A 846 -28.81 -10.00 14.30
C GLU A 846 -28.54 -8.50 14.14
N GLN A 847 -28.42 -7.79 15.26
CA GLN A 847 -28.05 -6.38 15.30
C GLN A 847 -26.58 -6.25 15.73
N ASP A 848 -25.70 -5.99 14.78
CA ASP A 848 -24.26 -5.92 14.99
C ASP A 848 -23.79 -4.49 15.26
N THR A 849 -23.11 -4.26 16.38
CA THR A 849 -22.55 -2.94 16.70
C THR A 849 -21.13 -2.82 16.15
N VAL A 850 -20.93 -1.95 15.18
CA VAL A 850 -19.67 -1.72 14.46
C VAL A 850 -19.05 -0.41 14.90
N LEU A 851 -17.78 -0.45 15.31
CA LEU A 851 -16.96 0.74 15.51
C LEU A 851 -16.31 1.17 14.19
N VAL A 852 -16.37 2.45 13.87
CA VAL A 852 -15.82 3.00 12.63
C VAL A 852 -14.87 4.13 13.00
N PRO A 853 -13.60 4.09 12.59
CA PRO A 853 -12.73 5.24 12.81
C PRO A 853 -13.27 6.47 12.09
N ILE A 854 -12.79 7.64 12.49
CA ILE A 854 -13.06 8.91 11.83
C ILE A 854 -12.44 8.87 10.44
N LEU A 855 -13.30 8.96 9.43
CA LEU A 855 -12.92 8.76 8.04
C LEU A 855 -12.52 10.09 7.39
N HIS A 856 -11.41 10.05 6.65
CA HIS A 856 -11.11 11.05 5.62
C HIS A 856 -12.23 11.09 4.57
N ASP A 857 -12.37 12.22 3.90
CA ASP A 857 -13.39 12.46 2.88
C ASP A 857 -14.83 12.31 3.43
N THR A 858 -14.98 12.58 4.72
CA THR A 858 -16.27 12.72 5.40
C THR A 858 -16.25 13.94 6.31
N PRO A 859 -17.41 14.51 6.69
CA PRO A 859 -17.45 15.62 7.65
C PRO A 859 -16.76 15.34 8.99
N GLY A 860 -16.61 14.05 9.35
CA GLY A 860 -15.94 13.64 10.59
C GLY A 860 -14.45 13.97 10.62
N GLU A 861 -13.79 14.15 9.46
CA GLU A 861 -12.36 14.48 9.39
C GLU A 861 -11.98 15.78 10.12
N MET A 862 -12.97 16.64 10.38
CA MET A 862 -12.84 17.84 11.19
C MET A 862 -13.11 17.56 12.68
N ALA A 863 -12.29 16.68 13.28
CA ALA A 863 -12.56 16.15 14.62
C ALA A 863 -11.93 16.98 15.76
N GLN A 864 -10.60 17.00 15.85
CA GLN A 864 -9.84 17.72 16.89
C GLN A 864 -8.95 18.81 16.25
N PRO A 865 -9.38 20.09 16.24
CA PRO A 865 -8.78 21.14 15.39
C PRO A 865 -7.42 21.68 15.84
N PHE A 866 -7.09 21.62 17.13
CA PHE A 866 -5.94 22.32 17.70
C PHE A 866 -4.91 21.36 18.30
N ASP A 867 -5.34 20.51 19.23
CA ASP A 867 -4.50 19.59 19.98
C ASP A 867 -5.18 18.23 20.14
N VAL A 868 -4.41 17.26 20.61
CA VAL A 868 -4.85 15.89 20.87
C VAL A 868 -5.37 15.79 22.30
N LYS A 869 -6.59 15.30 22.46
CA LYS A 869 -7.19 15.00 23.77
C LYS A 869 -7.70 13.56 23.81
N ASP A 870 -7.33 12.87 24.88
CA ASP A 870 -7.73 11.49 25.14
C ASP A 870 -8.87 11.43 26.17
N TRP A 871 -9.99 10.86 25.76
CA TRP A 871 -11.15 10.74 26.64
C TRP A 871 -10.94 9.77 27.79
N LYS A 872 -10.01 8.81 27.66
CA LYS A 872 -9.72 7.82 28.71
C LYS A 872 -8.96 8.42 29.89
N GLU A 873 -8.17 9.47 29.63
CA GLU A 873 -7.45 10.26 30.65
C GLU A 873 -8.34 11.36 31.27
N GLY A 874 -9.59 11.50 30.83
CA GLY A 874 -10.54 12.50 31.33
C GLY A 874 -10.34 13.91 30.76
N GLU A 875 -9.53 14.07 29.70
CA GLU A 875 -9.24 15.35 29.05
C GLU A 875 -10.42 15.88 28.22
N ILE A 876 -11.26 14.96 27.71
CA ILE A 876 -12.44 15.25 26.90
C ILE A 876 -13.50 14.14 27.06
N ASP A 877 -14.75 14.40 26.70
CA ASP A 877 -15.78 13.37 26.67
C ASP A 877 -15.62 12.43 25.45
N PRO A 878 -15.96 11.14 25.58
CA PRO A 878 -15.99 10.20 24.45
C PRO A 878 -17.23 10.46 23.58
N ILE A 879 -17.04 11.17 22.48
CA ILE A 879 -18.07 11.55 21.52
C ILE A 879 -17.89 10.70 20.25
N PRO A 880 -18.77 9.71 19.99
CA PRO A 880 -18.69 8.87 18.80
C PRO A 880 -18.57 9.67 17.51
N GLY A 881 -17.53 9.38 16.73
CA GLY A 881 -17.25 10.04 15.45
C GLY A 881 -16.54 11.39 15.55
N LYS A 882 -16.09 11.79 16.75
CA LYS A 882 -15.31 13.03 16.96
C LYS A 882 -14.10 12.85 17.87
N THR A 883 -14.26 12.21 19.03
CA THR A 883 -13.16 11.95 19.97
C THR A 883 -12.99 10.47 20.28
N MET A 884 -13.83 9.62 19.69
CA MET A 884 -13.75 8.16 19.70
C MET A 884 -14.33 7.62 18.37
N PRO A 885 -14.19 6.32 18.05
CA PRO A 885 -14.81 5.75 16.86
C PRO A 885 -16.32 6.02 16.82
N ASN A 886 -16.86 6.25 15.63
CA ASN A 886 -18.31 6.27 15.43
C ASN A 886 -18.89 4.87 15.73
N VAL A 887 -20.11 4.83 16.25
CA VAL A 887 -20.82 3.61 16.62
C VAL A 887 -22.03 3.45 15.71
N VAL A 888 -22.03 2.39 14.88
CA VAL A 888 -23.12 2.12 13.93
C VAL A 888 -23.70 0.74 14.20
N VAL A 889 -25.03 0.63 14.25
CA VAL A 889 -25.70 -0.68 14.29
C VAL A 889 -26.05 -1.12 12.87
N VAL A 890 -25.61 -2.32 12.52
CA VAL A 890 -25.83 -2.95 11.21
C VAL A 890 -26.67 -4.21 11.42
N GLU A 891 -27.83 -4.27 10.77
CA GLU A 891 -28.63 -5.49 10.73
C GLU A 891 -28.01 -6.51 9.77
N ARG A 892 -27.82 -7.76 10.23
CA ARG A 892 -27.25 -8.85 9.44
C ARG A 892 -28.21 -10.02 9.37
N ASP A 893 -28.62 -10.37 8.17
CA ASP A 893 -29.49 -11.53 7.89
C ASP A 893 -28.64 -12.74 7.47
N TYR A 894 -28.08 -13.45 8.46
CA TYR A 894 -27.17 -14.57 8.21
C TYR A 894 -27.83 -15.71 7.39
N PRO A 895 -29.11 -16.12 7.65
CA PRO A 895 -29.80 -17.10 6.83
C PRO A 895 -29.95 -16.71 5.35
N ASN A 896 -30.01 -15.41 5.03
CA ASN A 896 -30.14 -14.93 3.65
C ASN A 896 -28.83 -14.36 3.05
N LEU A 897 -27.68 -14.56 3.70
CA LEU A 897 -26.38 -14.07 3.20
C LEU A 897 -26.14 -14.45 1.73
N TYR A 898 -26.42 -15.69 1.32
CA TYR A 898 -26.32 -16.11 -0.08
C TYR A 898 -27.20 -15.29 -1.03
N LYS A 899 -28.46 -15.05 -0.64
CA LYS A 899 -29.41 -14.25 -1.44
C LYS A 899 -28.96 -12.79 -1.57
N GLN A 900 -28.28 -12.26 -0.55
CA GLN A 900 -27.66 -10.94 -0.60
C GLN A 900 -26.38 -10.94 -1.44
N PHE A 901 -25.58 -12.01 -1.34
CA PHE A 901 -24.35 -12.15 -2.12
C PHE A 901 -24.64 -12.14 -3.63
N THR A 902 -25.64 -12.88 -4.09
CA THR A 902 -25.97 -13.05 -5.52
C THR A 902 -26.97 -12.03 -6.08
N ALA A 903 -27.21 -10.92 -5.38
CA ALA A 903 -28.10 -9.86 -5.86
C ALA A 903 -27.63 -8.47 -5.44
N LEU A 904 -27.95 -7.46 -6.25
CA LEU A 904 -27.64 -6.07 -5.96
C LEU A 904 -28.63 -5.50 -4.94
N GLY A 905 -28.15 -5.11 -3.78
CA GLY A 905 -28.96 -4.66 -2.65
C GLY A 905 -29.67 -3.30 -2.85
N PRO A 906 -30.65 -2.99 -2.01
CA PRO A 906 -31.53 -1.82 -2.14
C PRO A 906 -30.91 -0.48 -1.74
N LEU A 907 -29.76 -0.46 -1.06
CA LEU A 907 -29.18 0.80 -0.57
C LEU A 907 -28.67 1.72 -1.68
N LEU A 908 -28.37 1.19 -2.87
CA LEU A 908 -27.95 2.01 -4.01
C LEU A 908 -29.08 2.91 -4.55
N GLU A 909 -30.33 2.46 -4.49
CA GLU A 909 -31.49 3.31 -4.82
C GLU A 909 -31.87 4.20 -3.62
N LYS A 910 -31.84 3.66 -2.40
CA LYS A 910 -32.26 4.39 -1.20
C LYS A 910 -31.30 5.52 -0.78
N LEU A 911 -30.00 5.28 -0.87
CA LEU A 911 -28.94 6.18 -0.37
C LEU A 911 -28.06 6.74 -1.50
N GLY A 912 -28.17 6.22 -2.72
CA GLY A 912 -27.25 6.54 -3.80
C GLY A 912 -25.88 5.86 -3.66
N ASN A 913 -24.95 6.34 -4.49
CA ASN A 913 -23.56 5.91 -4.54
C ASN A 913 -22.62 7.12 -4.40
N GLY A 914 -21.33 6.88 -4.11
CA GLY A 914 -20.38 7.96 -3.92
C GLY A 914 -19.02 7.50 -3.41
N GLY A 915 -18.14 8.48 -3.20
CA GLY A 915 -16.77 8.32 -2.73
C GLY A 915 -16.04 9.67 -2.74
N LYS A 916 -14.88 9.77 -2.07
CA LYS A 916 -14.04 10.99 -2.06
C LYS A 916 -14.80 12.27 -1.69
N GLY A 917 -15.75 12.13 -0.77
CA GLY A 917 -16.53 13.24 -0.20
C GLY A 917 -17.73 13.72 -1.02
N ILE A 918 -18.08 13.04 -2.12
CA ILE A 918 -19.24 13.35 -2.95
C ILE A 918 -20.20 12.16 -3.06
N GLY A 919 -21.48 12.43 -3.34
CA GLY A 919 -22.52 11.43 -3.53
C GLY A 919 -23.52 11.81 -4.62
N TRP A 920 -24.10 10.82 -5.29
CA TRP A 920 -25.03 10.99 -6.40
C TRP A 920 -26.10 9.87 -6.44
N ASN A 921 -27.18 10.13 -7.17
CA ASN A 921 -28.22 9.14 -7.43
C ASN A 921 -27.77 8.13 -8.50
N THR A 922 -28.08 6.86 -8.28
CA THR A 922 -27.71 5.77 -9.22
C THR A 922 -28.88 4.83 -9.56
N GLU A 923 -30.13 5.29 -9.39
CA GLU A 923 -31.32 4.48 -9.67
C GLU A 923 -31.37 4.00 -11.13
N HIS A 924 -31.03 4.88 -12.08
CA HIS A 924 -30.99 4.55 -13.50
C HIS A 924 -30.01 3.39 -13.78
N GLU A 925 -28.84 3.38 -13.16
CA GLU A 925 -27.86 2.31 -13.34
C GLU A 925 -28.31 0.99 -12.70
N VAL A 926 -29.00 1.05 -11.55
CA VAL A 926 -29.60 -0.13 -10.91
C VAL A 926 -30.70 -0.73 -11.79
N GLU A 927 -31.53 0.11 -12.41
CA GLU A 927 -32.53 -0.33 -13.38
C GLU A 927 -31.87 -0.99 -14.61
N ALA A 928 -30.85 -0.35 -15.17
CA ALA A 928 -30.10 -0.86 -16.31
C ALA A 928 -29.45 -2.22 -16.00
N LEU A 929 -28.88 -2.41 -14.80
CA LEU A 929 -28.36 -3.71 -14.35
C LEU A 929 -29.46 -4.77 -14.24
N GLY A 930 -30.65 -4.40 -13.75
CA GLY A 930 -31.80 -5.30 -13.70
C GLY A 930 -32.26 -5.76 -15.08
N ASN A 931 -32.13 -4.89 -16.09
CA ASN A 931 -32.43 -5.22 -17.49
C ASN A 931 -31.31 -6.07 -18.14
N LEU A 932 -30.05 -5.87 -17.73
CA LEU A 932 -28.88 -6.56 -18.28
C LEU A 932 -28.70 -7.98 -17.73
N SER A 933 -28.68 -8.15 -16.41
CA SER A 933 -28.45 -9.43 -15.72
C SER A 933 -29.75 -10.17 -15.38
N GLY A 934 -30.89 -9.53 -15.60
CA GLY A 934 -32.20 -9.98 -15.14
C GLY A 934 -32.41 -9.73 -13.65
N ARG A 935 -33.65 -9.96 -13.20
CA ARG A 935 -34.07 -9.77 -11.80
C ARG A 935 -34.35 -11.08 -11.10
N VAL A 936 -34.07 -11.14 -9.80
CA VAL A 936 -34.40 -12.31 -8.96
C VAL A 936 -35.92 -12.47 -8.90
N THR A 937 -36.39 -13.67 -9.25
CA THR A 937 -37.83 -14.02 -9.24
C THR A 937 -38.23 -14.84 -8.01
N GLU A 938 -37.27 -15.46 -7.33
CA GLU A 938 -37.51 -16.21 -6.10
C GLU A 938 -38.01 -15.27 -4.99
N GLU A 939 -38.96 -15.75 -4.18
CA GLU A 939 -39.39 -15.01 -2.98
C GLU A 939 -38.26 -14.88 -1.96
N GLY A 940 -38.26 -13.77 -1.23
CA GLY A 940 -37.30 -13.47 -0.17
C GLY A 940 -36.69 -12.08 -0.30
N VAL A 941 -35.63 -11.83 0.47
CA VAL A 941 -35.02 -10.50 0.64
C VAL A 941 -34.53 -9.87 -0.67
N SER A 942 -34.13 -10.69 -1.65
CA SER A 942 -33.58 -10.25 -2.93
C SER A 942 -34.59 -10.23 -4.08
N LYS A 943 -35.87 -10.50 -3.86
CA LYS A 943 -36.88 -10.50 -4.93
C LYS A 943 -36.93 -9.14 -5.65
N GLY A 944 -36.94 -9.18 -6.98
CA GLY A 944 -36.98 -7.99 -7.83
C GLY A 944 -35.65 -7.24 -7.97
N ARG A 945 -34.61 -7.63 -7.21
CA ARG A 945 -33.27 -7.05 -7.30
C ARG A 945 -32.54 -7.53 -8.55
N PRO A 946 -31.62 -6.74 -9.15
CA PRO A 946 -30.71 -7.22 -10.19
C PRO A 946 -29.89 -8.43 -9.71
N LYS A 947 -29.73 -9.43 -10.58
CA LYS A 947 -28.92 -10.63 -10.30
C LYS A 947 -27.42 -10.35 -10.39
N ILE A 948 -26.66 -11.00 -9.53
CA ILE A 948 -25.20 -11.07 -9.56
C ILE A 948 -24.81 -12.55 -9.41
N GLU A 949 -25.22 -13.39 -10.37
CA GLU A 949 -25.03 -14.84 -10.27
C GLU A 949 -23.64 -15.27 -10.73
N SER A 950 -23.16 -14.68 -11.84
CA SER A 950 -21.87 -14.99 -12.45
C SER A 950 -20.80 -13.95 -12.14
N ASP A 951 -19.53 -14.30 -12.39
CA ASP A 951 -18.42 -13.35 -12.34
C ASP A 951 -18.59 -12.23 -13.37
N ILE A 952 -19.19 -12.50 -14.54
CA ILE A 952 -19.55 -11.48 -15.54
C ILE A 952 -20.61 -10.50 -15.01
N ASP A 953 -21.66 -10.97 -14.33
CA ASP A 953 -22.66 -10.06 -13.74
C ASP A 953 -22.00 -9.11 -12.74
N ALA A 954 -21.08 -9.62 -11.92
CA ALA A 954 -20.28 -8.81 -11.00
C ALA A 954 -19.38 -7.80 -11.75
N THR A 955 -18.77 -8.17 -12.88
CA THR A 955 -18.03 -7.19 -13.70
C THR A 955 -18.94 -6.08 -14.22
N GLU A 956 -20.16 -6.40 -14.66
CA GLU A 956 -21.10 -5.41 -15.19
C GLU A 956 -21.62 -4.46 -14.10
N VAL A 957 -21.77 -4.94 -12.84
CA VAL A 957 -22.03 -4.07 -11.69
C VAL A 957 -20.95 -3.00 -11.55
N VAL A 958 -19.67 -3.41 -11.59
CA VAL A 958 -18.54 -2.47 -11.50
C VAL A 958 -18.58 -1.45 -12.65
N LEU A 959 -18.74 -1.93 -13.88
CA LEU A 959 -18.70 -1.09 -15.07
C LEU A 959 -19.90 -0.14 -15.18
N MET A 960 -21.09 -0.56 -14.75
CA MET A 960 -22.29 0.28 -14.83
C MET A 960 -22.29 1.40 -13.80
N LEU A 961 -21.84 1.12 -12.58
CA LEU A 961 -21.96 2.04 -11.43
C LEU A 961 -20.83 3.06 -11.33
N ALA A 962 -19.70 2.86 -12.02
CA ALA A 962 -18.53 3.73 -11.89
C ALA A 962 -18.52 4.90 -12.90
N PRO A 963 -18.13 6.12 -12.48
CA PRO A 963 -17.96 7.26 -13.38
C PRO A 963 -16.84 7.05 -14.40
N GLU A 964 -15.83 6.23 -14.12
CA GLU A 964 -14.74 5.96 -15.04
C GLU A 964 -15.15 5.11 -16.25
N THR A 965 -16.32 4.46 -16.19
CA THR A 965 -16.78 3.50 -17.21
C THR A 965 -18.21 3.77 -17.71
N ASN A 966 -18.92 4.73 -17.11
CA ASN A 966 -20.25 5.18 -17.52
C ASN A 966 -20.32 6.71 -17.50
N GLY A 967 -20.46 7.32 -18.67
CA GLY A 967 -20.43 8.77 -18.87
C GLY A 967 -21.54 9.52 -18.13
N GLU A 968 -22.74 8.93 -18.01
CA GLU A 968 -23.84 9.54 -17.24
C GLU A 968 -23.48 9.64 -15.75
N VAL A 969 -22.79 8.61 -15.22
CA VAL A 969 -22.31 8.63 -13.84
C VAL A 969 -21.17 9.63 -13.69
N ALA A 970 -20.27 9.73 -14.69
CA ALA A 970 -19.19 10.72 -14.71
C ALA A 970 -19.73 12.15 -14.60
N VAL A 971 -20.73 12.50 -15.41
CA VAL A 971 -21.37 13.82 -15.38
C VAL A 971 -22.05 14.08 -14.01
N LYS A 972 -22.78 13.10 -13.47
CA LYS A 972 -23.39 13.20 -12.13
C LYS A 972 -22.35 13.41 -11.03
N ALA A 973 -21.23 12.70 -11.09
CA ALA A 973 -20.17 12.80 -10.11
C ALA A 973 -19.47 14.17 -10.17
N TRP A 974 -19.11 14.65 -11.37
CA TRP A 974 -18.52 15.99 -11.54
C TRP A 974 -19.49 17.09 -11.08
N LYS A 975 -20.78 16.96 -11.40
CA LYS A 975 -21.82 17.89 -10.92
C LYS A 975 -21.93 17.92 -9.39
N ALA A 976 -21.75 16.78 -8.73
CA ALA A 976 -21.73 16.72 -7.27
C ALA A 976 -20.53 17.47 -6.69
N LEU A 977 -19.35 17.35 -7.31
CA LEU A 977 -18.17 18.12 -6.91
C LEU A 977 -18.32 19.62 -7.17
N SER A 978 -18.90 20.01 -8.31
CA SER A 978 -19.16 21.43 -8.67
C SER A 978 -19.94 22.19 -7.58
N LYS A 979 -20.74 21.47 -6.77
CA LYS A 979 -21.49 22.07 -5.66
C LYS A 979 -20.55 22.58 -4.55
N ALA A 980 -19.58 21.76 -4.14
CA ALA A 980 -18.63 22.12 -3.09
C ALA A 980 -17.67 23.23 -3.57
N THR A 981 -17.18 23.11 -4.82
CA THR A 981 -16.22 24.05 -5.39
C THR A 981 -16.85 25.36 -5.85
N GLY A 982 -18.11 25.34 -6.29
CA GLY A 982 -18.76 26.49 -6.93
C GLY A 982 -18.33 26.73 -8.37
N ILE A 983 -17.52 25.84 -8.94
CA ILE A 983 -17.00 25.87 -10.30
C ILE A 983 -17.64 24.69 -11.07
N ASP A 984 -18.09 24.91 -12.30
CA ASP A 984 -18.59 23.80 -13.11
C ASP A 984 -17.43 22.93 -13.61
N HIS A 985 -17.47 21.64 -13.28
CA HIS A 985 -16.52 20.64 -13.75
C HIS A 985 -17.14 19.62 -14.71
N THR A 986 -18.42 19.77 -15.08
CA THR A 986 -19.10 18.77 -15.92
C THR A 986 -18.56 18.71 -17.34
N HIS A 987 -17.93 19.79 -17.84
CA HIS A 987 -17.24 19.82 -19.14
C HIS A 987 -16.17 18.74 -19.30
N LEU A 988 -15.63 18.23 -18.20
CA LEU A 988 -14.63 17.16 -18.19
C LEU A 988 -15.18 15.79 -18.62
N ALA A 989 -16.50 15.60 -18.59
CA ALA A 989 -17.17 14.34 -18.92
C ALA A 989 -18.31 14.47 -19.95
N LEU A 990 -18.90 15.65 -20.14
CA LEU A 990 -19.99 15.87 -21.11
C LEU A 990 -19.70 15.33 -22.52
N PRO A 991 -18.49 15.48 -23.09
CA PRO A 991 -18.19 14.90 -24.42
C PRO A 991 -18.23 13.36 -24.47
N LYS A 992 -18.24 12.68 -23.32
CA LYS A 992 -18.28 11.23 -23.18
C LYS A 992 -19.52 10.75 -22.41
N GLU A 993 -20.56 11.57 -22.25
CA GLU A 993 -21.74 11.23 -21.44
C GLU A 993 -22.43 9.93 -21.90
N GLU A 994 -22.47 9.68 -23.21
CA GLU A 994 -23.09 8.48 -23.79
C GLU A 994 -22.21 7.21 -23.67
N GLU A 995 -20.93 7.34 -23.32
CA GLU A 995 -19.98 6.22 -23.24
C GLU A 995 -20.39 5.25 -22.12
N LYS A 996 -20.47 3.96 -22.46
CA LYS A 996 -20.76 2.88 -21.50
C LYS A 996 -19.88 1.67 -21.82
N ILE A 997 -18.83 1.48 -21.05
CA ILE A 997 -17.91 0.35 -21.21
C ILE A 997 -18.61 -0.95 -20.74
N ARG A 998 -18.56 -2.01 -21.57
CA ARG A 998 -19.12 -3.34 -21.25
C ARG A 998 -18.06 -4.42 -21.22
N PHE A 999 -18.31 -5.50 -20.47
CA PHE A 999 -17.37 -6.60 -20.34
C PHE A 999 -17.04 -7.22 -21.71
N ARG A 1000 -18.04 -7.45 -22.55
CA ARG A 1000 -17.84 -8.06 -23.87
C ARG A 1000 -17.09 -7.14 -24.84
N ASP A 1001 -17.22 -5.83 -24.69
CA ASP A 1001 -16.49 -4.86 -25.54
C ASP A 1001 -15.00 -4.84 -25.19
N ILE A 1002 -14.66 -4.93 -23.90
CA ILE A 1002 -13.25 -4.98 -23.47
C ILE A 1002 -12.59 -6.34 -23.76
N VAL A 1003 -13.38 -7.42 -23.90
CA VAL A 1003 -12.89 -8.70 -24.46
C VAL A 1003 -12.49 -8.51 -25.93
N ALA A 1004 -13.26 -7.75 -26.71
CA ALA A 1004 -12.91 -7.44 -28.08
C ALA A 1004 -11.64 -6.59 -28.15
N GLN A 1005 -11.57 -5.50 -27.39
CA GLN A 1005 -10.41 -4.61 -27.33
C GLN A 1005 -10.43 -3.77 -26.03
N PRO A 1006 -9.30 -3.56 -25.34
CA PRO A 1006 -9.22 -2.68 -24.18
C PRO A 1006 -9.85 -1.31 -24.43
N ARG A 1007 -10.49 -0.72 -23.40
CA ARG A 1007 -11.11 0.61 -23.50
C ARG A 1007 -10.40 1.58 -22.58
N LYS A 1008 -10.15 2.80 -23.08
CA LYS A 1008 -9.69 3.92 -22.26
C LYS A 1008 -10.85 4.40 -21.39
N ILE A 1009 -10.60 4.66 -20.12
CA ILE A 1009 -11.62 5.14 -19.17
C ILE A 1009 -11.98 6.62 -19.39
N ILE A 1010 -12.96 7.09 -18.61
CA ILE A 1010 -13.49 8.46 -18.62
C ILE A 1010 -12.88 9.25 -17.45
N SER A 1011 -12.64 10.56 -17.64
CA SER A 1011 -12.21 11.47 -16.58
C SER A 1011 -13.24 11.51 -15.44
N SER A 1012 -12.78 11.35 -14.20
CA SER A 1012 -13.66 11.20 -13.03
C SER A 1012 -13.14 12.02 -11.85
N PRO A 1013 -14.03 12.60 -11.02
CA PRO A 1013 -13.63 13.33 -9.81
C PRO A 1013 -13.03 12.43 -8.71
N THR A 1014 -13.10 11.10 -8.88
CA THR A 1014 -12.32 10.16 -8.06
C THR A 1014 -10.82 10.43 -8.18
N TRP A 1015 -10.37 10.96 -9.32
CA TRP A 1015 -8.97 11.07 -9.71
C TRP A 1015 -8.60 12.53 -9.99
N SER A 1016 -7.29 12.81 -10.07
CA SER A 1016 -6.79 14.18 -10.23
C SER A 1016 -6.11 14.45 -11.57
N GLY A 1017 -6.07 13.47 -12.48
CA GLY A 1017 -5.65 13.63 -13.87
C GLY A 1017 -6.81 13.53 -14.85
N LEU A 1018 -6.55 13.88 -16.12
CA LEU A 1018 -7.54 13.86 -17.18
C LEU A 1018 -7.30 12.72 -18.18
N GLU A 1019 -8.39 12.07 -18.57
CA GLU A 1019 -8.40 11.04 -19.61
C GLU A 1019 -8.75 11.66 -20.96
N SER A 1020 -7.76 12.39 -21.50
CA SER A 1020 -7.89 13.25 -22.67
C SER A 1020 -7.14 12.73 -23.89
N GLU A 1021 -7.58 13.11 -25.08
CA GLU A 1021 -6.89 12.86 -26.35
C GLU A 1021 -5.85 13.95 -26.69
N HIS A 1022 -5.66 14.94 -25.81
CA HIS A 1022 -4.73 16.06 -26.00
C HIS A 1022 -3.66 16.16 -24.91
N VAL A 1023 -3.98 15.74 -23.69
CA VAL A 1023 -3.04 15.71 -22.55
C VAL A 1023 -3.03 14.30 -21.95
N CYS A 1024 -1.85 13.83 -21.53
CA CYS A 1024 -1.75 12.57 -20.81
C CYS A 1024 -2.33 12.71 -19.41
N TYR A 1025 -2.70 11.59 -18.79
CA TYR A 1025 -3.04 11.57 -17.39
C TYR A 1025 -1.82 11.99 -16.55
N ASN A 1026 -1.96 13.10 -15.84
CA ASN A 1026 -0.99 13.59 -14.88
C ASN A 1026 -1.70 13.86 -13.55
N ALA A 1027 -1.19 13.34 -12.44
CA ALA A 1027 -1.81 13.54 -11.14
C ALA A 1027 -1.70 14.99 -10.68
N CYS A 1028 -2.70 15.43 -9.93
CA CYS A 1028 -2.92 16.82 -9.49
C CYS A 1028 -3.18 17.83 -10.62
N TYR A 1029 -3.37 17.38 -11.86
CA TYR A 1029 -3.68 18.25 -12.98
C TYR A 1029 -4.98 19.03 -12.74
N THR A 1030 -6.03 18.38 -12.26
CA THR A 1030 -7.30 19.05 -11.96
C THR A 1030 -7.18 20.02 -10.80
N ASN A 1031 -6.31 19.77 -9.82
CA ASN A 1031 -6.08 20.73 -8.75
C ASN A 1031 -5.53 22.05 -9.29
N VAL A 1032 -4.56 21.98 -10.20
CA VAL A 1032 -3.91 23.15 -10.79
C VAL A 1032 -4.80 23.86 -11.81
N HIS A 1033 -5.50 23.11 -12.67
CA HIS A 1033 -6.19 23.64 -13.84
C HIS A 1033 -7.70 23.85 -13.65
N GLU A 1034 -8.32 23.10 -12.74
CA GLU A 1034 -9.74 23.20 -12.38
C GLU A 1034 -9.93 23.85 -11.01
N LEU A 1035 -8.83 24.25 -10.35
CA LEU A 1035 -8.83 24.91 -9.03
C LEU A 1035 -9.54 24.09 -7.94
N ILE A 1036 -9.55 22.77 -8.07
CA ILE A 1036 -10.06 21.86 -7.05
C ILE A 1036 -9.02 21.78 -5.92
N PRO A 1037 -9.39 22.01 -4.64
CA PRO A 1037 -8.42 21.93 -3.56
C PRO A 1037 -7.89 20.51 -3.38
N TRP A 1038 -6.64 20.41 -2.92
CA TRP A 1038 -6.18 19.21 -2.26
C TRP A 1038 -6.98 19.02 -0.96
N ARG A 1039 -7.18 17.78 -0.51
CA ARG A 1039 -8.03 17.50 0.66
C ARG A 1039 -7.23 17.61 1.95
N THR A 1040 -6.49 18.70 2.07
CA THR A 1040 -5.63 19.03 3.20
C THR A 1040 -6.28 20.11 4.05
N LEU A 1041 -5.78 20.29 5.27
CA LEU A 1041 -6.18 21.38 6.17
C LEU A 1041 -6.22 22.74 5.45
N THR A 1042 -5.22 23.02 4.63
CA THR A 1042 -5.06 24.29 3.91
C THR A 1042 -5.78 24.32 2.56
N GLY A 1043 -6.24 23.19 2.04
CA GLY A 1043 -6.71 23.04 0.66
C GLY A 1043 -5.60 22.96 -0.38
N ARG A 1044 -4.34 23.10 0.03
CA ARG A 1044 -3.15 23.23 -0.82
C ARG A 1044 -2.15 22.11 -0.54
N GLN A 1045 -1.10 22.04 -1.35
CA GLN A 1045 0.03 21.15 -1.07
C GLN A 1045 0.67 21.55 0.27
N GLN A 1046 0.65 20.64 1.25
CA GLN A 1046 0.97 20.96 2.63
C GLN A 1046 2.41 20.55 2.99
N LEU A 1047 3.31 21.54 3.07
CA LEU A 1047 4.69 21.35 3.47
C LEU A 1047 4.85 21.32 4.99
N TYR A 1048 3.97 22.04 5.71
CA TYR A 1048 3.99 22.14 7.16
C TYR A 1048 2.90 21.28 7.82
N GLN A 1049 3.33 20.25 8.53
CA GLN A 1049 2.47 19.29 9.21
C GLN A 1049 2.28 19.70 10.67
N ASP A 1050 1.18 20.39 10.96
CA ASP A 1050 1.02 21.14 12.21
C ASP A 1050 0.35 20.36 13.35
N HIS A 1051 -0.14 19.14 13.07
CA HIS A 1051 -0.68 18.22 14.08
C HIS A 1051 0.32 17.98 15.21
N LEU A 1052 -0.17 17.92 16.46
CA LEU A 1052 0.68 17.81 17.65
C LEU A 1052 1.71 16.67 17.57
N TRP A 1053 1.31 15.47 17.13
CA TRP A 1053 2.25 14.35 16.96
C TRP A 1053 3.28 14.59 15.86
N MET A 1054 2.92 15.26 14.75
CA MET A 1054 3.90 15.60 13.70
C MET A 1054 4.98 16.55 14.25
N ARG A 1055 4.57 17.53 15.06
CA ARG A 1055 5.49 18.46 15.74
C ARG A 1055 6.34 17.76 16.81
N ALA A 1056 5.72 16.95 17.67
CA ALA A 1056 6.40 16.23 18.74
C ALA A 1056 7.42 15.21 18.22
N PHE A 1057 7.12 14.54 17.11
CA PHE A 1057 8.06 13.62 16.46
C PHE A 1057 9.00 14.31 15.47
N GLY A 1058 9.02 15.65 15.41
CA GLY A 1058 10.05 16.42 14.69
C GLY A 1058 9.88 16.39 13.17
N GLU A 1059 8.67 16.14 12.69
CA GLU A 1059 8.33 15.94 11.29
C GLU A 1059 7.35 17.02 10.79
N ALA A 1060 7.28 18.17 11.47
CA ALA A 1060 6.52 19.32 11.01
C ALA A 1060 6.99 19.77 9.62
N PHE A 1061 8.31 19.90 9.44
CA PHE A 1061 8.96 20.02 8.13
C PHE A 1061 9.68 18.72 7.75
N CYS A 1062 10.07 18.62 6.48
CA CYS A 1062 11.00 17.57 6.04
C CYS A 1062 12.38 17.84 6.64
N VAL A 1063 12.99 16.80 7.21
CA VAL A 1063 14.33 16.82 7.80
C VAL A 1063 15.06 15.54 7.41
N TYR A 1064 16.39 15.53 7.51
CA TYR A 1064 17.12 14.27 7.40
C TYR A 1064 16.95 13.48 8.71
N ARG A 1065 16.54 12.22 8.58
CA ARG A 1065 16.60 11.22 9.64
C ARG A 1065 17.41 10.03 9.15
N PRO A 1066 18.46 9.60 9.87
CA PRO A 1066 19.20 8.40 9.52
C PRO A 1066 18.31 7.16 9.69
N PRO A 1067 18.65 6.03 9.03
CA PRO A 1067 18.01 4.75 9.32
C PRO A 1067 17.98 4.42 10.81
N ILE A 1068 16.92 3.73 11.24
CA ILE A 1068 16.81 3.33 12.66
C ILE A 1068 17.71 2.12 12.94
N ASP A 1069 18.19 2.01 14.18
CA ASP A 1069 18.78 0.77 14.67
C ASP A 1069 17.66 -0.17 15.16
N THR A 1070 17.49 -1.31 14.47
CA THR A 1070 16.50 -2.32 14.86
C THR A 1070 16.95 -3.16 16.06
N LYS A 1071 18.22 -3.06 16.47
CA LYS A 1071 18.85 -3.81 17.57
C LYS A 1071 18.61 -5.32 17.46
N SER A 1072 18.53 -5.81 16.23
CA SER A 1072 18.31 -7.24 15.96
C SER A 1072 19.61 -8.05 16.01
N ILE A 1073 20.75 -7.37 16.01
CA ILE A 1073 22.08 -7.95 16.23
C ILE A 1073 22.47 -7.73 17.68
N THR A 1074 22.30 -8.76 18.51
CA THR A 1074 22.71 -8.75 19.93
C THR A 1074 24.00 -9.55 20.12
N PRO A 1075 24.73 -9.39 21.23
CA PRO A 1075 25.92 -10.20 21.52
C PRO A 1075 25.65 -11.72 21.49
N GLU A 1076 24.46 -12.17 21.92
CA GLU A 1076 24.06 -13.57 21.86
C GLU A 1076 23.84 -14.06 20.43
N ILE A 1077 23.35 -13.19 19.55
CA ILE A 1077 23.17 -13.49 18.13
C ILE A 1077 24.54 -13.58 17.45
N GLU A 1078 25.42 -12.61 17.67
CA GLU A 1078 26.78 -12.62 17.10
C GLU A 1078 27.62 -13.81 17.58
N ALA A 1079 27.39 -14.29 18.81
CA ALA A 1079 28.12 -15.42 19.38
C ALA A 1079 27.74 -16.78 18.78
N LYS A 1080 26.70 -16.88 17.94
CA LYS A 1080 26.28 -18.14 17.31
C LYS A 1080 27.29 -18.55 16.25
N ASP A 1081 28.23 -19.43 16.59
CA ASP A 1081 29.30 -19.86 15.69
C ASP A 1081 29.05 -21.24 15.04
N ASN A 1082 29.46 -21.39 13.78
CA ASN A 1082 29.54 -22.68 13.07
C ASN A 1082 30.98 -22.98 12.59
N GLY A 1083 31.97 -22.18 13.00
CA GLY A 1083 33.37 -22.27 12.63
C GLY A 1083 33.77 -21.39 11.43
N ASN A 1084 32.79 -20.82 10.70
CA ASN A 1084 33.03 -19.92 9.57
C ASN A 1084 33.01 -18.44 10.00
N LYS A 1085 33.75 -17.61 9.25
CA LYS A 1085 33.76 -16.16 9.47
C LYS A 1085 32.38 -15.55 9.23
N GLN A 1086 32.05 -14.53 10.02
CA GLN A 1086 30.76 -13.86 10.00
C GLN A 1086 30.95 -12.36 9.79
N ILE A 1087 29.99 -11.73 9.13
CA ILE A 1087 29.95 -10.28 8.91
C ILE A 1087 28.52 -9.77 9.11
N VAL A 1088 28.38 -8.53 9.56
CA VAL A 1088 27.08 -7.85 9.69
C VAL A 1088 26.85 -6.97 8.48
N LEU A 1089 25.71 -7.10 7.82
CA LEU A 1089 25.37 -6.35 6.60
C LEU A 1089 23.94 -5.81 6.69
N ASN A 1090 23.71 -4.63 6.09
CA ASN A 1090 22.36 -4.08 5.93
C ASN A 1090 21.56 -4.95 4.95
N PHE A 1091 20.37 -5.38 5.35
CA PHE A 1091 19.54 -6.32 4.62
C PHE A 1091 18.46 -5.60 3.81
N ILE A 1092 18.68 -5.51 2.49
CA ILE A 1092 17.77 -4.80 1.57
C ILE A 1092 17.05 -5.82 0.68
N THR A 1093 15.75 -5.62 0.51
CA THR A 1093 14.86 -6.57 -0.18
C THR A 1093 14.15 -5.96 -1.40
N PRO A 1094 14.88 -5.54 -2.45
CA PRO A 1094 14.26 -4.99 -3.67
C PRO A 1094 13.47 -6.06 -4.43
N HIS A 1095 12.46 -5.70 -5.22
CA HIS A 1095 11.62 -6.69 -5.90
C HIS A 1095 12.37 -7.44 -7.01
N GLN A 1096 12.17 -8.76 -7.10
CA GLN A 1096 12.95 -9.65 -7.95
C GLN A 1096 12.65 -9.52 -9.45
N LYS A 1097 13.61 -9.97 -10.28
CA LYS A 1097 13.47 -10.08 -11.74
C LYS A 1097 12.75 -11.36 -12.18
N TRP A 1098 12.83 -12.41 -11.37
CA TRP A 1098 12.44 -13.78 -11.70
C TRP A 1098 11.11 -14.19 -11.06
N GLY A 1099 10.32 -13.20 -10.71
CA GLY A 1099 9.03 -13.38 -10.09
C GLY A 1099 8.33 -12.04 -9.93
N ILE A 1100 7.03 -12.09 -9.65
CA ILE A 1100 6.31 -10.93 -9.14
C ILE A 1100 5.93 -11.29 -7.71
N HIS A 1101 6.65 -10.69 -6.75
CA HIS A 1101 6.69 -11.18 -5.39
C HIS A 1101 7.11 -12.66 -5.39
N SER A 1102 6.35 -13.53 -4.74
CA SER A 1102 6.56 -14.99 -4.78
C SER A 1102 5.81 -15.70 -5.90
N THR A 1103 4.86 -15.07 -6.57
CA THR A 1103 4.26 -15.65 -7.78
C THR A 1103 5.33 -15.74 -8.87
N TYR A 1104 5.36 -16.86 -9.59
CA TYR A 1104 6.42 -17.26 -10.52
C TYR A 1104 7.75 -17.69 -9.90
N SER A 1105 7.96 -17.55 -8.57
CA SER A 1105 9.22 -17.97 -7.94
C SER A 1105 9.45 -19.49 -8.04
N ASP A 1106 8.38 -20.28 -8.08
CA ASP A 1106 8.37 -21.73 -8.27
C ASP A 1106 8.18 -22.15 -9.73
N ASN A 1107 8.00 -21.19 -10.64
CA ASN A 1107 7.86 -21.47 -12.07
C ASN A 1107 9.20 -21.92 -12.65
N LEU A 1108 9.22 -23.10 -13.28
CA LEU A 1108 10.45 -23.70 -13.79
C LEU A 1108 11.21 -22.81 -14.78
N LEU A 1109 10.51 -22.03 -15.62
CA LEU A 1109 11.18 -21.13 -16.57
C LEU A 1109 11.93 -20.01 -15.82
N MET A 1110 11.29 -19.42 -14.80
CA MET A 1110 11.93 -18.38 -14.00
C MET A 1110 13.08 -18.92 -13.15
N LEU A 1111 12.91 -20.09 -12.53
CA LEU A 1111 13.98 -20.78 -11.81
C LEU A 1111 15.20 -21.05 -12.71
N THR A 1112 14.95 -21.49 -13.94
CA THR A 1112 15.99 -21.79 -14.93
C THR A 1112 16.73 -20.53 -15.40
N LEU A 1113 16.02 -19.41 -15.60
CA LEU A 1113 16.63 -18.14 -15.99
C LEU A 1113 17.32 -17.42 -14.81
N ASN A 1114 16.95 -17.76 -13.58
CA ASN A 1114 17.61 -17.31 -12.36
C ASN A 1114 18.84 -18.21 -12.04
N ARG A 1115 18.88 -18.73 -10.82
CA ARG A 1115 19.90 -19.64 -10.28
C ARG A 1115 19.24 -20.84 -9.61
N GLY A 1116 18.00 -21.21 -9.96
CA GLY A 1116 17.34 -22.44 -9.50
C GLY A 1116 16.85 -22.46 -8.03
N GLY A 1117 16.65 -21.32 -7.38
CA GLY A 1117 16.10 -21.24 -6.02
C GLY A 1117 16.49 -19.94 -5.29
N PRO A 1118 16.26 -19.89 -3.96
CA PRO A 1118 16.61 -18.75 -3.12
C PRO A 1118 18.09 -18.35 -3.20
N VAL A 1119 18.34 -17.07 -3.45
CA VAL A 1119 19.68 -16.45 -3.49
C VAL A 1119 19.74 -15.10 -2.78
N VAL A 1120 20.92 -14.75 -2.27
CA VAL A 1120 21.27 -13.44 -1.71
C VAL A 1120 22.48 -12.86 -2.44
N TRP A 1121 22.50 -11.55 -2.67
CA TRP A 1121 23.53 -10.85 -3.42
C TRP A 1121 24.38 -10.02 -2.47
N LEU A 1122 25.71 -10.11 -2.60
CA LEU A 1122 26.68 -9.38 -1.79
C LEU A 1122 27.86 -8.92 -2.64
N SER A 1123 28.59 -7.92 -2.14
CA SER A 1123 29.80 -7.40 -2.78
C SER A 1123 30.92 -8.45 -2.81
N GLU A 1124 31.87 -8.27 -3.73
CA GLU A 1124 33.07 -9.12 -3.79
C GLU A 1124 33.93 -8.99 -2.53
N ASN A 1125 34.01 -7.78 -1.97
CA ASN A 1125 34.80 -7.48 -0.79
C ASN A 1125 34.22 -8.14 0.47
N ASP A 1126 32.90 -8.08 0.65
CA ASP A 1126 32.23 -8.67 1.81
C ASP A 1126 32.21 -10.20 1.72
N ALA A 1127 32.01 -10.75 0.51
CA ALA A 1127 32.16 -12.18 0.26
C ALA A 1127 33.57 -12.67 0.65
N ALA A 1128 34.62 -11.95 0.23
CA ALA A 1128 36.01 -12.28 0.56
C ALA A 1128 36.29 -12.20 2.07
N LYS A 1129 35.77 -11.19 2.79
CA LYS A 1129 35.91 -11.06 4.26
C LYS A 1129 35.32 -12.27 4.99
N ALA A 1130 34.16 -12.76 4.54
CA ALA A 1130 33.46 -13.91 5.13
C ALA A 1130 33.89 -15.28 4.57
N GLY A 1131 34.81 -15.33 3.59
CA GLY A 1131 35.23 -16.59 2.96
C GLY A 1131 34.16 -17.26 2.10
N ILE A 1132 33.25 -16.48 1.53
CA ILE A 1132 32.14 -16.91 0.67
C ILE A 1132 32.58 -16.79 -0.80
N VAL A 1133 32.32 -17.82 -1.61
CA VAL A 1133 32.46 -17.73 -3.08
C VAL A 1133 31.09 -17.77 -3.76
N ASP A 1134 31.02 -17.39 -5.05
CA ASP A 1134 29.76 -17.40 -5.80
C ASP A 1134 29.08 -18.76 -5.70
N ASN A 1135 27.77 -18.75 -5.44
CA ASN A 1135 26.89 -19.90 -5.33
C ASN A 1135 27.11 -20.81 -4.08
N ASP A 1136 27.98 -20.45 -3.15
CA ASP A 1136 28.06 -21.12 -1.83
C ASP A 1136 26.72 -21.02 -1.09
N TRP A 1137 26.41 -22.04 -0.26
CA TRP A 1137 25.31 -21.95 0.70
C TRP A 1137 25.68 -21.01 1.84
N VAL A 1138 24.77 -20.08 2.13
CA VAL A 1138 24.92 -19.08 3.17
C VAL A 1138 23.68 -19.05 4.06
N GLU A 1139 23.91 -18.74 5.33
CA GLU A 1139 22.86 -18.47 6.30
C GLU A 1139 22.93 -16.97 6.64
N ALA A 1140 21.77 -16.32 6.63
CA ALA A 1140 21.61 -14.96 7.12
C ALA A 1140 20.60 -14.94 8.26
N TYR A 1141 20.94 -14.31 9.38
CA TYR A 1141 20.15 -14.41 10.60
C TYR A 1141 20.32 -13.20 11.53
N ASN A 1142 19.32 -12.98 12.38
CA ASN A 1142 19.32 -12.00 13.47
C ASN A 1142 18.35 -12.43 14.58
N SER A 1143 18.02 -11.59 15.56
CA SER A 1143 17.10 -11.95 16.65
C SER A 1143 15.71 -12.44 16.18
N ASN A 1144 15.25 -12.00 15.01
CA ASN A 1144 13.93 -12.38 14.49
C ASN A 1144 13.88 -13.82 13.97
N GLY A 1145 15.00 -14.32 13.41
CA GLY A 1145 15.05 -15.65 12.80
C GLY A 1145 16.21 -15.83 11.83
N ALA A 1146 16.15 -16.88 11.01
CA ALA A 1146 17.21 -17.24 10.07
C ALA A 1146 16.66 -17.67 8.70
N LEU A 1147 17.40 -17.38 7.65
CA LEU A 1147 17.15 -17.85 6.28
C LEU A 1147 18.39 -18.53 5.70
N THR A 1148 18.16 -19.44 4.75
CA THR A 1148 19.22 -20.12 4.00
C THR A 1148 19.05 -19.86 2.51
N ALA A 1149 20.13 -19.51 1.83
CA ALA A 1149 20.12 -19.23 0.39
C ALA A 1149 21.50 -19.51 -0.20
N ARG A 1150 21.65 -19.36 -1.53
CA ARG A 1150 22.97 -19.32 -2.16
C ARG A 1150 23.44 -17.90 -2.42
N ALA A 1151 24.76 -17.69 -2.32
CA ALA A 1151 25.38 -16.41 -2.61
C ALA A 1151 25.37 -16.09 -4.12
N VAL A 1152 25.16 -14.82 -4.46
CA VAL A 1152 25.50 -14.22 -5.76
C VAL A 1152 26.51 -13.11 -5.49
N VAL A 1153 27.77 -13.38 -5.81
CA VAL A 1153 28.86 -12.44 -5.54
C VAL A 1153 29.01 -11.51 -6.74
N SER A 1154 28.91 -10.19 -6.54
CA SER A 1154 28.89 -9.23 -7.64
C SER A 1154 29.46 -7.85 -7.29
N GLN A 1155 30.36 -7.35 -8.14
CA GLN A 1155 30.90 -5.99 -8.09
C GLN A 1155 29.84 -4.87 -8.01
N ARG A 1156 28.65 -5.07 -8.57
CA ARG A 1156 27.62 -4.01 -8.62
C ARG A 1156 27.02 -3.66 -7.26
N ILE A 1157 27.17 -4.56 -6.26
CA ILE A 1157 26.64 -4.39 -4.92
C ILE A 1157 27.61 -3.54 -4.11
N LYS A 1158 27.10 -2.50 -3.45
CA LYS A 1158 27.88 -1.63 -2.58
C LYS A 1158 28.28 -2.38 -1.30
N ASP A 1159 29.51 -2.16 -0.83
CA ASP A 1159 30.02 -2.76 0.41
C ASP A 1159 29.13 -2.42 1.62
N GLY A 1160 28.99 -3.37 2.54
CA GLY A 1160 28.16 -3.24 3.74
C GLY A 1160 26.68 -3.55 3.51
N THR A 1161 26.31 -4.15 2.37
CA THR A 1161 24.91 -4.41 2.01
C THR A 1161 24.70 -5.82 1.46
N LEU A 1162 23.59 -6.45 1.87
CA LEU A 1162 23.10 -7.74 1.38
C LEU A 1162 21.74 -7.54 0.70
N PHE A 1163 21.62 -7.96 -0.56
CA PHE A 1163 20.36 -7.92 -1.32
C PHE A 1163 19.72 -9.30 -1.40
N MET A 1164 18.58 -9.50 -0.74
CA MET A 1164 17.71 -10.65 -1.03
C MET A 1164 16.48 -10.19 -1.80
N TYR A 1165 16.45 -10.42 -3.10
CA TYR A 1165 15.33 -9.94 -3.91
C TYR A 1165 13.98 -10.54 -3.46
N HIS A 1166 12.99 -9.67 -3.27
CA HIS A 1166 11.64 -9.98 -2.81
C HIS A 1166 10.78 -10.59 -3.94
N ALA A 1167 10.12 -11.74 -3.79
CA ALA A 1167 10.18 -12.72 -2.70
C ALA A 1167 10.41 -14.11 -3.29
N GLN A 1168 11.35 -14.88 -2.74
CA GLN A 1168 11.73 -16.19 -3.30
C GLN A 1168 11.07 -17.39 -2.61
N GLU A 1169 10.37 -17.13 -1.49
CA GLU A 1169 9.69 -18.10 -0.62
C GLU A 1169 10.53 -19.35 -0.24
N LYS A 1170 9.94 -20.37 0.41
CA LYS A 1170 10.70 -21.52 0.97
C LYS A 1170 10.19 -22.92 0.59
N ILE A 1171 9.51 -23.03 -0.55
CA ILE A 1171 9.01 -24.32 -1.07
C ILE A 1171 9.96 -24.98 -2.09
N VAL A 1172 10.98 -24.28 -2.57
CA VAL A 1172 11.93 -24.76 -3.58
C VAL A 1172 13.36 -24.59 -3.06
N ASN A 1173 14.17 -25.64 -3.15
CA ASN A 1173 15.63 -25.60 -2.98
C ASN A 1173 16.10 -24.82 -1.74
N THR A 1174 15.54 -25.16 -0.57
CA THR A 1174 15.83 -24.50 0.71
C THR A 1174 16.28 -25.57 1.72
N PRO A 1175 17.56 -25.65 2.12
CA PRO A 1175 18.02 -26.62 3.12
C PRO A 1175 17.55 -26.26 4.53
N GLY A 1176 17.93 -27.07 5.52
CA GLY A 1176 17.77 -26.76 6.94
C GLY A 1176 18.73 -25.65 7.37
N SER A 1177 18.30 -24.82 8.31
CA SER A 1177 19.12 -23.80 8.97
C SER A 1177 19.94 -24.43 10.09
N GLU A 1178 21.25 -24.15 10.10
CA GLU A 1178 22.16 -24.60 11.17
C GLU A 1178 21.83 -23.91 12.51
N THR A 1179 21.32 -22.69 12.44
CA THR A 1179 21.01 -21.88 13.61
C THR A 1179 19.72 -22.31 14.30
N THR A 1180 18.68 -22.68 13.55
CA THR A 1180 17.35 -23.00 14.10
C THR A 1180 17.08 -24.49 14.19
N GLY A 1181 17.81 -25.34 13.46
CA GLY A 1181 17.55 -26.77 13.33
C GLY A 1181 16.28 -27.11 12.53
N ASN A 1182 15.63 -26.11 11.93
CA ASN A 1182 14.41 -26.25 11.13
C ASN A 1182 14.70 -26.00 9.64
N ARG A 1183 13.70 -26.17 8.77
CA ARG A 1183 13.79 -25.71 7.38
C ARG A 1183 14.18 -24.22 7.35
N GLY A 1184 15.16 -23.85 6.54
CA GLY A 1184 15.58 -22.46 6.37
C GLY A 1184 14.40 -21.52 6.09
N GLY A 1185 14.44 -20.35 6.71
CA GLY A 1185 13.40 -19.33 6.57
C GLY A 1185 13.43 -18.59 5.25
N ILE A 1186 12.67 -17.49 5.20
CA ILE A 1186 12.55 -16.59 4.05
C ILE A 1186 13.17 -15.22 4.38
N HIS A 1187 13.21 -14.29 3.41
CA HIS A 1187 13.64 -12.91 3.66
C HIS A 1187 12.95 -12.23 4.84
N ASN A 1188 11.67 -12.51 5.12
CA ASN A 1188 10.97 -11.96 6.27
C ASN A 1188 11.13 -12.76 7.57
N SER A 1189 11.88 -13.87 7.57
CA SER A 1189 12.28 -14.53 8.82
C SER A 1189 13.25 -13.68 9.63
N VAL A 1190 13.95 -12.75 8.99
CA VAL A 1190 14.88 -11.82 9.62
C VAL A 1190 14.32 -10.40 9.79
N THR A 1191 13.06 -10.16 9.42
CA THR A 1191 12.42 -8.84 9.59
C THR A 1191 11.43 -8.86 10.74
N ARG A 1192 11.05 -7.68 11.26
CA ARG A 1192 9.91 -7.48 12.18
C ARG A 1192 9.16 -6.21 11.80
N ALA A 1193 7.85 -6.19 12.01
CA ALA A 1193 7.05 -4.98 11.90
C ALA A 1193 7.40 -4.03 13.06
N ILE A 1194 7.78 -2.80 12.70
CA ILE A 1194 8.05 -1.70 13.63
C ILE A 1194 7.15 -0.53 13.21
N THR A 1195 6.23 -0.11 14.08
CA THR A 1195 5.22 0.90 13.75
C THR A 1195 5.70 2.32 14.07
N LYS A 1196 5.32 3.30 13.25
CA LYS A 1196 5.67 4.72 13.47
C LYS A 1196 4.47 5.53 13.98
N PRO A 1197 4.58 6.27 15.11
CA PRO A 1197 3.46 7.01 15.67
C PRO A 1197 2.84 8.05 14.71
N THR A 1198 3.63 8.69 13.86
CA THR A 1198 3.11 9.66 12.88
C THR A 1198 2.17 9.04 11.86
N HIS A 1199 2.23 7.72 11.64
CA HIS A 1199 1.32 6.98 10.76
C HIS A 1199 0.05 6.48 11.47
N MET A 1200 -0.16 6.85 12.73
CA MET A 1200 -1.35 6.50 13.52
C MET A 1200 -2.30 7.68 13.73
N ILE A 1201 -1.92 8.87 13.25
CA ILE A 1201 -2.72 10.10 13.38
C ILE A 1201 -4.05 9.93 12.64
N GLY A 1202 -5.13 10.44 13.22
CA GLY A 1202 -6.47 10.42 12.64
C GLY A 1202 -7.33 11.60 13.11
N GLY A 1203 -8.51 11.77 12.51
CA GLY A 1203 -9.46 12.83 12.89
C GLY A 1203 -8.93 14.25 12.67
N TYR A 1204 -8.02 14.43 11.71
CA TYR A 1204 -7.35 15.69 11.45
C TYR A 1204 -7.20 15.97 9.95
N ALA A 1205 -8.31 16.35 9.30
CA ALA A 1205 -8.38 16.64 7.87
C ALA A 1205 -7.75 15.51 7.02
N GLN A 1206 -6.64 15.77 6.32
CA GLN A 1206 -5.91 14.75 5.55
C GLN A 1206 -5.29 13.63 6.39
N LEU A 1207 -5.02 13.89 7.67
CA LEU A 1207 -4.55 12.86 8.60
C LEU A 1207 -5.77 12.26 9.28
N SER A 1208 -6.60 11.60 8.49
CA SER A 1208 -7.79 10.83 8.92
C SER A 1208 -7.80 9.47 8.24
N TYR A 1209 -8.50 8.50 8.80
CA TYR A 1209 -8.43 7.13 8.30
C TYR A 1209 -9.17 6.96 6.97
N GLY A 1210 -8.65 6.07 6.13
CA GLY A 1210 -9.40 5.48 5.02
C GLY A 1210 -8.77 4.13 4.70
N PHE A 1211 -9.56 3.20 4.18
CA PHE A 1211 -9.04 1.87 3.87
C PHE A 1211 -7.92 1.95 2.82
N ASN A 1212 -6.70 1.56 3.19
CA ASN A 1212 -5.45 1.74 2.44
C ASN A 1212 -4.96 3.19 2.28
N TYR A 1213 -5.71 4.19 2.75
CA TYR A 1213 -5.35 5.61 2.63
C TYR A 1213 -4.31 6.03 3.68
N TYR A 1214 -4.50 5.64 4.94
CA TYR A 1214 -3.58 5.96 6.03
C TYR A 1214 -3.53 4.84 7.06
N GLY A 1215 -2.42 4.75 7.79
CA GLY A 1215 -2.16 3.71 8.78
C GLY A 1215 -0.69 3.34 8.83
N THR A 1216 -0.30 2.63 9.90
CA THR A 1216 1.08 2.15 10.07
C THR A 1216 1.52 1.25 8.91
N VAL A 1217 2.81 1.29 8.57
CA VAL A 1217 3.38 0.67 7.37
C VAL A 1217 4.41 -0.41 7.70
N GLY A 1218 4.52 -1.43 6.83
CA GLY A 1218 5.46 -2.54 6.99
C GLY A 1218 6.88 -2.26 6.52
N SER A 1219 7.52 -1.21 7.02
CA SER A 1219 8.92 -0.84 6.70
C SER A 1219 9.91 -1.97 7.04
N ASN A 1220 11.03 -2.06 6.32
CA ASN A 1220 11.91 -3.24 6.38
C ASN A 1220 13.37 -3.04 5.93
N ARG A 1221 13.79 -1.85 5.45
CA ARG A 1221 15.12 -1.68 4.83
C ARG A 1221 16.22 -1.26 5.79
N ASP A 1222 15.83 -0.82 6.98
CA ASP A 1222 16.70 -0.50 8.10
C ASP A 1222 17.33 -1.76 8.73
N GLU A 1223 16.82 -2.95 8.40
CA GLU A 1223 17.22 -4.21 9.03
C GLU A 1223 18.69 -4.58 8.78
N PHE A 1224 19.32 -5.22 9.77
CA PHE A 1224 20.66 -5.80 9.66
C PHE A 1224 20.63 -7.30 9.95
N VAL A 1225 21.57 -8.02 9.35
CA VAL A 1225 21.73 -9.47 9.53
C VAL A 1225 23.19 -9.85 9.67
N VAL A 1226 23.45 -10.88 10.47
CA VAL A 1226 24.69 -11.64 10.39
C VAL A 1226 24.65 -12.53 9.15
N VAL A 1227 25.71 -12.53 8.36
CA VAL A 1227 25.87 -13.38 7.18
C VAL A 1227 27.11 -14.25 7.34
N ARG A 1228 26.95 -15.55 7.05
CA ARG A 1228 28.07 -16.51 7.05
C ARG A 1228 27.87 -17.62 6.02
N LYS A 1229 28.98 -18.27 5.68
CA LYS A 1229 28.96 -19.55 4.94
C LYS A 1229 28.39 -20.66 5.82
N MET A 1230 27.54 -21.50 5.24
CA MET A 1230 27.04 -22.71 5.91
C MET A 1230 28.09 -23.83 5.89
N GLU A 1231 28.17 -24.59 6.98
CA GLU A 1231 29.06 -25.75 7.10
C GLU A 1231 28.32 -27.04 6.74
N ASN A 1232 27.14 -27.26 7.34
CA ASN A 1232 26.32 -28.45 7.13
C ASN A 1232 25.08 -28.13 6.31
N ILE A 1233 24.88 -28.87 5.22
CA ILE A 1233 23.70 -28.75 4.34
C ILE A 1233 22.81 -29.98 4.57
N ASP A 1234 22.06 -30.00 5.66
CA ASP A 1234 21.03 -31.02 5.93
C ASP A 1234 19.70 -30.60 5.30
N TRP A 1235 19.09 -31.50 4.54
CA TRP A 1235 17.81 -31.25 3.87
C TRP A 1235 16.59 -31.55 4.73
N LEU A 1236 16.73 -32.19 5.90
CA LEU A 1236 15.63 -32.47 6.85
C LEU A 1236 14.42 -33.19 6.20
N GLU A 1237 14.64 -34.11 5.26
CA GLU A 1237 13.57 -34.78 4.49
C GLU A 1237 13.14 -36.14 5.07
N LYS A 1238 13.61 -36.49 6.28
CA LYS A 1238 13.17 -37.70 6.97
C LYS A 1238 11.70 -37.58 7.39
N PRO A 1239 10.94 -38.69 7.48
CA PRO A 1239 9.59 -38.66 8.03
C PRO A 1239 9.58 -38.00 9.41
N LEU A 1240 8.58 -37.15 9.67
CA LEU A 1240 8.43 -36.50 10.97
C LEU A 1240 8.39 -37.56 12.08
N ALA A 1241 9.32 -37.48 13.03
CA ALA A 1241 9.36 -38.40 14.16
C ALA A 1241 8.06 -38.27 14.95
N GLN A 1242 7.25 -39.33 14.98
CA GLN A 1242 6.08 -39.39 15.86
C GLN A 1242 6.63 -39.42 17.29
N LYS A 1243 6.48 -38.32 18.06
CA LYS A 1243 6.57 -38.41 19.51
C LYS A 1243 5.53 -39.46 19.92
N LYS A 1244 5.99 -40.62 20.39
CA LYS A 1244 5.13 -41.61 21.02
C LYS A 1244 4.35 -40.88 22.10
N GLU A 1245 3.03 -40.92 22.02
CA GLU A 1245 2.16 -40.49 23.12
C GLU A 1245 2.63 -41.24 24.37
N VAL A 1246 3.18 -40.50 25.33
CA VAL A 1246 3.42 -41.02 26.66
C VAL A 1246 2.04 -41.10 27.28
N VAL A 1247 1.45 -42.29 27.26
CA VAL A 1247 0.32 -42.63 28.11
C VAL A 1247 0.86 -42.61 29.54
N SER A 1248 0.58 -41.55 30.29
CA SER A 1248 0.66 -41.53 31.75
C SER A 1248 -0.50 -40.73 32.32
#